data_AF-A0A2E1H3L7-F1
#
_entry.id   AF-A0A2E1H3L7-F1
#
_cell.length_a   1.000
_cell.length_b   1.000
_cell.length_c   1.000
_cell.angle_alpha   90.00
_cell.angle_beta   90.00
_cell.angle_gamma   90.00
#
_symmetry.space_group_name_H-M   'P 1'
#
loop_
_entity.id
_entity.type
_entity.pdbx_description
1 polymer ?
#
loop_
_entity_poly.entity_id
_entity_poly.type
_entity_poly.pdbx_seq_one_letter_code
_entity_poly.pdbx_strand_id
1 'polypeptide(L)'
;MNTIVALLVAMSSIQHEIKAEADILKVAEAPQLANPVCLEVGPNFEIFIAETYRQETFGVPDNRTFPEWLEDDLRLQTVEERGDMYRKHHPELVEKWTTNEDRIMLMRDLDGDFIVDKSTVYAGGFDDLLAGTGAGLLYLDGDVYYTCIPDLWKFRDTDGDDIADMRENMQTGFGVRVALRGHDMHGLTRGPFGRIYWSIGDRGYNITTKEGAIFAEPGRGAVFRSWPDGSDLEVFSYGLRNPQELAFDDHGNLFTVDNNSDAGDRARLVYLYQGSDSGWRMNFQSLPDRGQWMRESWWDASEKDHPQFLNSPLANIAAGPSGLAHYPGVGMGPEYDDSFFLADFRGGSDYSGILRFTIKEDGAGFAFESEEEFWWKVLATDVCFAPDGSMYLSDWVKGWVGDGVGNVFRADFAGADIHAQQQSVEFLSCDISELRNETLINLLSNKDKRVRQRAQFELVNRHAVPQLHSVAVNAQYPTLARCHALWALSSLSRIQGRNHLPEICLSDGDAQVRAQFLRSANEIHDERSEAWFVEGISDASPRVQYFAALGLAHYPGHLELLYGHATTADRFVRSALVEAVAAQAPPGELSSLIVKHTRDQRMLSVLALRKTRSVELIKFLDDSNAQIRDEAICAIYDCEIISAKEQVAALSADHNKYSSASVRRILACKNFIGSKAYAEELHSYASDASNPDYLLEEVAVYLQKWAAPHGFDMLLNEWQEFPLRDTDSVKGMDLDFSSIKAEGPLVRGKKIFSENAVLGCTKCHSMSGVTPDGFVNLAGPDLSGIGSKYDAEQILKFITEPRPESAMPQDISEKMSDSELSDLVDFLSGQKDKTVTLNLADENSIEFKEITTADNKTLYVSTTEVSWDVYDLFFLREDEQIEIDGVTGPSHSVFPVTRGYGHDNMPAIGMTYAAAQNFCIWLSAKQNHNFRLATADEWRAALGEQEISAQTAWLAENSGGAPHLVRQYAANGNGIFDMIGNVEEWVTDPSAPEGMTMGGSFMDKASQLESGLSSIYQISWQARDPQWPKSSWWMSDAGYVGFRIVTDSRPETASL
;
A
#
# COMPACT_ATOMS: atom_id res chain seq x y z
N MET A 1 38.39 -10.24 41.83
CA MET A 1 36.92 -10.44 41.84
C MET A 1 36.14 -9.30 41.19
N ASN A 2 36.75 -8.13 40.90
CA ASN A 2 36.08 -7.00 40.23
C ASN A 2 36.35 -6.87 38.72
N THR A 3 36.73 -7.96 38.04
CA THR A 3 36.99 -7.95 36.58
C THR A 3 36.06 -8.91 35.82
N ILE A 4 35.21 -9.66 36.53
CA ILE A 4 34.28 -10.64 35.94
C ILE A 4 32.84 -10.09 35.92
N VAL A 5 32.53 -9.10 36.77
CA VAL A 5 31.18 -8.52 36.84
C VAL A 5 30.95 -7.41 35.79
N ALA A 6 32.02 -6.81 35.25
CA ALA A 6 31.91 -5.83 34.16
C ALA A 6 31.70 -6.48 32.77
N LEU A 7 32.04 -7.77 32.60
CA LEU A 7 31.82 -8.51 31.36
C LEU A 7 30.42 -9.16 31.26
N LEU A 8 29.63 -9.12 32.34
CA LEU A 8 28.32 -9.80 32.44
C LEU A 8 27.13 -8.83 32.47
N VAL A 9 27.36 -7.52 32.40
CA VAL A 9 26.30 -6.48 32.43
C VAL A 9 26.17 -5.74 31.09
N ALA A 10 26.91 -6.16 30.05
CA ALA A 10 26.82 -5.65 28.67
C ALA A 10 26.24 -6.69 27.67
N MET A 11 25.34 -7.55 28.14
CA MET A 11 24.57 -8.48 27.29
C MET A 11 23.09 -8.43 27.69
N SER A 12 22.42 -7.29 27.45
CA SER A 12 20.99 -7.39 27.13
C SER A 12 20.94 -7.87 25.69
N SER A 13 20.88 -9.19 25.48
CA SER A 13 20.83 -9.78 24.15
C SER A 13 19.66 -9.18 23.38
N ILE A 14 19.94 -8.42 22.33
CA ILE A 14 18.95 -8.20 21.27
C ILE A 14 18.66 -9.61 20.75
N GLN A 15 17.46 -10.13 21.00
CA GLN A 15 17.09 -11.48 20.59
C GLN A 15 16.75 -11.46 19.10
N HIS A 16 17.78 -11.38 18.25
CA HIS A 16 17.63 -11.66 16.83
C HIS A 16 17.29 -13.13 16.65
N GLU A 17 16.35 -13.41 15.75
CA GLU A 17 16.01 -14.77 15.34
C GLU A 17 16.53 -15.00 13.92
N ILE A 18 17.65 -15.70 13.80
CA ILE A 18 18.27 -16.00 12.50
C ILE A 18 18.15 -17.50 12.23
N LYS A 19 17.69 -17.85 11.02
CA LYS A 19 17.52 -19.25 10.59
C LYS A 19 18.81 -19.97 10.21
N ALA A 20 19.92 -19.25 10.16
CA ALA A 20 21.25 -19.76 9.89
C ALA A 20 22.15 -19.53 11.11
N GLU A 21 23.11 -20.43 11.32
CA GLU A 21 24.18 -20.21 12.29
C GLU A 21 25.07 -19.07 11.79
N ALA A 22 25.11 -17.97 12.54
CA ALA A 22 25.84 -16.76 12.18
C ALA A 22 26.44 -16.10 13.41
N ASP A 23 27.64 -15.54 13.25
CA ASP A 23 28.25 -14.61 14.19
C ASP A 23 27.77 -13.20 13.84
N ILE A 24 27.02 -12.58 14.75
CA ILE A 24 26.47 -11.22 14.56
C ILE A 24 27.34 -10.23 15.31
N LEU A 25 27.83 -9.23 14.59
CA LEU A 25 28.53 -8.08 15.15
C LEU A 25 27.68 -6.82 14.96
N LYS A 26 27.51 -6.04 16.04
CA LYS A 26 27.02 -4.67 15.91
C LYS A 26 28.20 -3.78 15.52
N VAL A 27 28.20 -3.30 14.28
CA VAL A 27 29.32 -2.58 13.64
C VAL A 27 29.33 -1.10 14.01
N ALA A 28 28.16 -0.50 14.12
CA ALA A 28 28.00 0.90 14.51
C ALA A 28 26.68 1.12 15.24
N GLU A 29 26.64 2.10 16.14
CA GLU A 29 25.42 2.57 16.82
C GLU A 29 25.46 4.06 17.13
N ALA A 30 24.33 4.61 17.57
CA ALA A 30 24.28 5.97 18.08
C ALA A 30 25.35 6.21 19.18
N PRO A 31 26.11 7.32 19.16
CA PRO A 31 25.91 8.51 18.33
C PRO A 31 26.71 8.52 17.01
N GLN A 32 27.29 7.40 16.57
CA GLN A 32 28.07 7.35 15.31
C GLN A 32 27.17 7.50 14.07
N LEU A 33 25.89 7.13 14.21
CA LEU A 33 24.83 7.34 13.24
C LEU A 33 23.47 7.58 13.90
N ALA A 34 22.54 8.05 13.08
CA ALA A 34 21.13 8.15 13.42
C ALA A 34 20.25 8.06 12.18
N ASN A 35 19.07 7.46 12.34
CA ASN A 35 18.03 7.37 11.30
C ASN A 35 18.55 6.86 9.93
N PRO A 36 19.31 5.74 9.88
CA PRO A 36 19.82 5.20 8.62
C PRO A 36 18.67 4.74 7.72
N VAL A 37 18.58 5.24 6.49
CA VAL A 37 17.53 4.85 5.53
C VAL A 37 18.01 3.72 4.64
N CYS A 38 19.22 3.85 4.10
CA CYS A 38 19.88 2.83 3.29
C CYS A 38 21.40 2.85 3.52
N LEU A 39 22.08 1.78 3.13
CA LEU A 39 23.54 1.67 3.22
C LEU A 39 24.16 1.06 1.96
N GLU A 40 25.43 1.35 1.75
CA GLU A 40 26.26 0.72 0.72
C GLU A 40 27.65 0.46 1.31
N VAL A 41 28.22 -0.72 1.06
CA VAL A 41 29.55 -1.10 1.55
C VAL A 41 30.55 -1.10 0.40
N GLY A 42 31.57 -0.25 0.53
CA GLY A 42 32.65 -0.12 -0.44
C GLY A 42 33.64 -1.28 -0.44
N PRO A 43 34.55 -1.31 -1.42
CA PRO A 43 35.51 -2.40 -1.62
C PRO A 43 36.55 -2.56 -0.49
N ASN A 44 36.74 -1.53 0.34
CA ASN A 44 37.66 -1.54 1.48
C ASN A 44 36.90 -1.55 2.82
N PHE A 45 35.65 -2.04 2.84
CA PHE A 45 34.76 -2.07 4.00
C PHE A 45 34.38 -0.69 4.55
N GLU A 46 34.57 0.38 3.79
CA GLU A 46 33.96 1.66 4.10
C GLU A 46 32.44 1.58 3.95
N ILE A 47 31.70 2.14 4.92
CA ILE A 47 30.23 2.06 4.92
C ILE A 47 29.68 3.46 4.65
N PHE A 48 28.94 3.59 3.56
CA PHE A 48 28.14 4.78 3.26
C PHE A 48 26.73 4.58 3.80
N ILE A 49 26.18 5.58 4.49
CA ILE A 49 24.82 5.54 5.03
C ILE A 49 24.09 6.82 4.67
N ALA A 50 22.87 6.69 4.15
CA ALA A 50 21.95 7.80 4.01
C ALA A 50 21.21 8.00 5.33
N GLU A 51 21.34 9.17 5.94
CA GLU A 51 20.61 9.51 7.15
C GLU A 51 19.52 10.54 6.84
N THR A 52 18.35 10.37 7.46
CA THR A 52 17.26 11.32 7.34
C THR A 52 16.92 12.03 8.65
N TYR A 53 16.74 13.34 8.57
CA TYR A 53 16.30 14.19 9.71
C TYR A 53 15.04 14.99 9.36
N ARG A 54 14.50 14.76 8.17
CA ARG A 54 13.50 15.63 7.56
C ARG A 54 12.12 14.99 7.49
N GLN A 55 11.91 13.82 8.08
CA GLN A 55 10.60 13.14 8.00
C GLN A 55 9.44 14.01 8.54
N GLU A 56 8.27 13.95 7.88
CA GLU A 56 7.03 14.62 8.33
C GLU A 56 7.16 16.15 8.50
N THR A 57 6.78 16.66 9.67
CA THR A 57 6.76 18.10 9.97
C THR A 57 8.15 18.74 10.09
N PHE A 58 9.21 17.98 9.81
CA PHE A 58 10.61 18.38 9.91
C PHE A 58 11.28 18.65 8.55
N GLY A 59 10.62 18.40 7.41
CA GLY A 59 11.14 18.78 6.08
C GLY A 59 10.51 18.12 4.86
N VAL A 60 9.98 16.91 4.98
CA VAL A 60 9.40 16.08 3.92
C VAL A 60 7.93 15.80 4.29
N PRO A 61 7.00 16.64 3.80
CA PRO A 61 5.59 16.52 4.12
C PRO A 61 4.95 15.25 3.57
N ASP A 62 3.95 14.75 4.27
CA ASP A 62 3.04 13.69 3.84
C ASP A 62 1.65 14.30 3.58
N ASN A 63 1.02 13.95 2.46
CA ASN A 63 -0.27 14.55 2.11
C ASN A 63 -1.41 14.16 3.06
N ARG A 64 -1.29 13.08 3.84
CA ARG A 64 -2.28 12.69 4.86
C ARG A 64 -2.29 13.66 6.04
N THR A 65 -1.16 14.31 6.31
CA THR A 65 -1.02 15.32 7.37
C THR A 65 -1.67 16.65 6.98
N PHE A 66 -1.82 16.90 5.67
CA PHE A 66 -2.37 18.14 5.09
C PHE A 66 -3.53 17.84 4.12
N PRO A 67 -4.69 17.38 4.61
CA PRO A 67 -5.81 16.95 3.78
C PRO A 67 -6.34 18.05 2.84
N GLU A 68 -6.17 19.32 3.20
CA GLU A 68 -6.52 20.48 2.40
C GLU A 68 -5.71 20.61 1.10
N TRP A 69 -4.55 19.95 0.99
CA TRP A 69 -3.75 19.95 -0.23
C TRP A 69 -4.29 19.03 -1.30
N LEU A 70 -5.12 18.04 -0.93
CA LEU A 70 -5.42 16.89 -1.78
C LEU A 70 -5.76 17.27 -3.22
N GLU A 71 -6.67 18.22 -3.42
CA GLU A 71 -7.05 18.61 -4.77
C GLU A 71 -5.95 19.36 -5.54
N ASP A 72 -5.15 20.18 -4.87
CA ASP A 72 -4.04 20.89 -5.52
C ASP A 72 -2.91 19.91 -5.83
N ASP A 73 -2.59 19.00 -4.89
CA ASP A 73 -1.59 17.94 -5.05
C ASP A 73 -1.90 17.07 -6.25
N LEU A 74 -3.17 16.66 -6.45
CA LEU A 74 -3.63 15.88 -7.61
C LEU A 74 -3.65 16.67 -8.94
N ARG A 75 -3.42 17.99 -8.94
CA ARG A 75 -3.33 18.82 -10.16
C ARG A 75 -1.92 19.20 -10.60
N LEU A 76 -0.94 19.25 -9.69
CA LEU A 76 0.49 19.48 -9.98
C LEU A 76 1.02 18.73 -11.22
N GLN A 77 1.74 19.44 -12.08
CA GLN A 77 2.40 18.88 -13.27
C GLN A 77 3.92 19.03 -13.21
N THR A 78 4.43 19.90 -12.33
CA THR A 78 5.86 20.22 -12.20
C THR A 78 6.29 20.25 -10.73
N VAL A 79 7.58 20.09 -10.48
CA VAL A 79 8.15 20.17 -9.12
C VAL A 79 8.01 21.60 -8.57
N GLU A 80 8.11 22.61 -9.43
CA GLU A 80 7.96 24.02 -9.07
C GLU A 80 6.54 24.32 -8.54
N GLU A 81 5.50 23.79 -9.19
CA GLU A 81 4.11 23.95 -8.75
C GLU A 81 3.89 23.34 -7.36
N ARG A 82 4.58 22.25 -7.00
CA ARG A 82 4.54 21.70 -5.63
C ARG A 82 5.06 22.69 -4.61
N GLY A 83 6.16 23.38 -4.93
CA GLY A 83 6.74 24.42 -4.08
C GLY A 83 5.81 25.63 -3.94
N ASP A 84 5.12 26.00 -5.02
CA ASP A 84 4.12 27.07 -4.98
C ASP A 84 2.90 26.68 -4.15
N MET A 85 2.47 25.42 -4.21
CA MET A 85 1.42 24.87 -3.35
C MET A 85 1.80 24.94 -1.87
N TYR A 86 3.02 24.53 -1.51
CA TYR A 86 3.53 24.64 -0.14
C TYR A 86 3.48 26.09 0.37
N ARG A 87 3.94 27.05 -0.43
CA ARG A 87 3.90 28.48 -0.08
C ARG A 87 2.50 29.05 -0.01
N LYS A 88 1.57 28.53 -0.82
CA LYS A 88 0.16 28.95 -0.85
C LYS A 88 -0.55 28.55 0.44
N HIS A 89 -0.41 27.30 0.87
CA HIS A 89 -1.16 26.75 2.01
C HIS A 89 -0.47 26.96 3.36
N HIS A 90 0.87 26.80 3.42
CA HIS A 90 1.63 26.90 4.68
C HIS A 90 2.90 27.76 4.54
N PRO A 91 2.78 29.06 4.24
CA PRO A 91 3.93 29.95 4.20
C PRO A 91 4.72 29.97 5.53
N GLU A 92 4.06 29.67 6.65
CA GLU A 92 4.67 29.59 7.99
C GLU A 92 5.55 28.34 8.21
N LEU A 93 5.34 27.26 7.45
CA LEU A 93 6.11 26.02 7.58
C LEU A 93 7.32 25.97 6.64
N VAL A 94 7.37 26.82 5.62
CA VAL A 94 8.45 26.84 4.62
C VAL A 94 9.83 26.95 5.26
N GLU A 95 10.03 27.90 6.19
CA GLU A 95 11.31 28.05 6.89
C GLU A 95 11.63 26.82 7.76
N LYS A 96 10.61 26.24 8.40
CA LYS A 96 10.76 25.04 9.25
C LYS A 96 11.16 23.81 8.44
N TRP A 97 10.64 23.65 7.22
CA TRP A 97 10.98 22.50 6.37
C TRP A 97 12.39 22.54 5.79
N THR A 98 13.07 23.68 5.94
CA THR A 98 14.47 23.85 5.53
C THR A 98 15.43 23.96 6.73
N THR A 99 15.00 23.64 7.95
CA THR A 99 15.90 23.71 9.14
C THR A 99 16.76 22.47 9.34
N ASN A 100 16.30 21.32 8.86
CA ASN A 100 17.01 20.05 8.95
C ASN A 100 17.48 19.64 7.56
N GLU A 101 18.62 18.97 7.51
CA GLU A 101 19.21 18.41 6.30
C GLU A 101 19.29 16.89 6.41
N ASP A 102 19.00 16.19 5.31
CA ASP A 102 19.45 14.81 5.16
C ASP A 102 20.95 14.81 4.82
N ARG A 103 21.64 13.67 4.96
CA ARG A 103 23.09 13.59 4.72
C ARG A 103 23.57 12.19 4.38
N ILE A 104 24.75 12.11 3.79
CA ILE A 104 25.51 10.88 3.57
C ILE A 104 26.62 10.83 4.61
N MET A 105 26.65 9.77 5.40
CA MET A 105 27.73 9.45 6.33
C MET A 105 28.70 8.47 5.69
N LEU A 106 30.00 8.65 5.95
CA LEU A 106 31.07 7.70 5.64
C LEU A 106 31.68 7.19 6.95
N MET A 107 31.65 5.88 7.13
CA MET A 107 32.20 5.19 8.30
C MET A 107 33.39 4.34 7.93
N ARG A 108 34.39 4.33 8.82
CA ARG A 108 35.62 3.55 8.69
C ARG A 108 35.94 2.77 9.95
N ASP A 109 36.27 1.52 9.75
CA ASP A 109 37.10 0.70 10.64
C ASP A 109 38.58 1.00 10.33
N LEU A 110 39.35 1.39 11.35
CA LEU A 110 40.76 1.77 11.23
C LEU A 110 41.72 0.71 11.77
N ASP A 111 41.23 -0.27 12.53
CA ASP A 111 42.06 -1.30 13.16
C ASP A 111 41.80 -2.74 12.68
N GLY A 112 40.76 -2.93 11.87
CA GLY A 112 40.43 -4.16 11.17
C GLY A 112 39.61 -5.15 12.00
N ASP A 113 38.93 -4.70 13.06
CA ASP A 113 38.06 -5.53 13.90
C ASP A 113 36.57 -5.54 13.46
N PHE A 114 36.27 -4.85 12.37
CA PHE A 114 34.94 -4.62 11.79
C PHE A 114 34.00 -3.75 12.65
N ILE A 115 34.53 -3.04 13.65
CA ILE A 115 33.81 -2.02 14.41
C ILE A 115 34.21 -0.65 13.85
N VAL A 116 33.24 0.26 13.72
CA VAL A 116 33.51 1.60 13.21
C VAL A 116 34.28 2.42 14.24
N ASP A 117 35.42 2.98 13.82
CA ASP A 117 36.26 3.89 14.60
C ASP A 117 36.01 5.37 14.27
N LYS A 118 35.70 5.67 13.00
CA LYS A 118 35.51 7.03 12.49
C LYS A 118 34.20 7.12 11.72
N SER A 119 33.39 8.14 12.04
CA SER A 119 32.19 8.52 11.30
C SER A 119 32.33 9.97 10.85
N THR A 120 32.12 10.23 9.56
CA THR A 120 32.30 11.54 8.91
C THR A 120 31.07 11.86 8.08
N VAL A 121 30.62 13.12 8.09
CA VAL A 121 29.61 13.57 7.11
C VAL A 121 30.33 13.69 5.76
N TYR A 122 30.08 12.73 4.87
CA TYR A 122 30.67 12.68 3.54
C TYR A 122 30.08 13.76 2.63
N ALA A 123 28.76 13.92 2.66
CA ALA A 123 28.05 14.98 1.95
C ALA A 123 26.78 15.40 2.72
N GLY A 124 26.50 16.70 2.78
CA GLY A 124 25.29 17.29 3.37
C GLY A 124 24.70 18.37 2.46
N GLY A 125 23.83 19.21 3.02
CA GLY A 125 23.13 20.28 2.31
C GLY A 125 22.00 19.74 1.44
N PHE A 126 21.16 18.89 2.03
CA PHE A 126 19.91 18.37 1.45
C PHE A 126 18.71 18.86 2.26
N ASP A 127 18.62 20.17 2.43
CA ASP A 127 17.63 20.90 3.22
C ASP A 127 16.66 21.75 2.37
N ASP A 128 16.75 21.68 1.03
CA ASP A 128 15.87 22.45 0.16
C ASP A 128 14.38 22.11 0.38
N LEU A 129 13.51 23.09 0.21
CA LEU A 129 12.05 22.94 0.40
C LEU A 129 11.46 21.78 -0.45
N LEU A 130 12.01 21.56 -1.65
CA LEU A 130 11.57 20.52 -2.57
C LEU A 130 12.36 19.22 -2.40
N ALA A 131 13.39 19.22 -1.54
CA ALA A 131 14.14 18.02 -1.26
C ALA A 131 13.29 17.00 -0.50
N GLY A 132 13.33 15.72 -0.90
CA GLY A 132 12.64 14.63 -0.21
C GLY A 132 13.59 13.80 0.65
N THR A 133 13.14 12.61 1.03
CA THR A 133 14.00 11.65 1.76
C THR A 133 15.11 11.19 0.85
N GLY A 134 16.36 11.27 1.30
CA GLY A 134 17.44 10.64 0.56
C GLY A 134 17.58 9.16 0.90
N ALA A 135 17.39 8.29 -0.09
CA ALA A 135 17.03 6.90 0.18
C ALA A 135 17.58 5.87 -0.83
N GLY A 136 18.71 6.19 -1.48
CA GLY A 136 19.43 5.24 -2.32
C GLY A 136 20.87 5.67 -2.51
N LEU A 137 21.79 4.71 -2.42
CA LEU A 137 23.24 4.89 -2.51
C LEU A 137 23.84 3.87 -3.47
N LEU A 138 24.86 4.27 -4.21
CA LEU A 138 25.69 3.35 -5.01
C LEU A 138 27.12 3.85 -5.06
N TYR A 139 28.06 3.01 -4.62
CA TYR A 139 29.48 3.25 -4.81
C TYR A 139 29.91 2.67 -6.16
N LEU A 140 30.55 3.48 -6.99
CA LEU A 140 30.95 3.08 -8.33
C LEU A 140 32.26 3.76 -8.73
N ASP A 141 33.35 2.99 -8.73
CA ASP A 141 34.67 3.42 -9.21
C ASP A 141 35.14 4.75 -8.58
N GLY A 142 34.92 4.90 -7.26
CA GLY A 142 35.28 6.08 -6.48
C GLY A 142 34.31 7.26 -6.59
N ASP A 143 33.19 7.09 -7.30
CA ASP A 143 32.04 8.01 -7.24
C ASP A 143 30.96 7.42 -6.32
N VAL A 144 30.23 8.28 -5.61
CA VAL A 144 29.04 7.91 -4.83
C VAL A 144 27.82 8.57 -5.46
N TYR A 145 26.86 7.76 -5.91
CA TYR A 145 25.58 8.23 -6.43
C TYR A 145 24.56 8.25 -5.29
N TYR A 146 23.70 9.26 -5.29
CA TYR A 146 22.71 9.45 -4.23
C TYR A 146 21.38 9.94 -4.80
N THR A 147 20.30 9.29 -4.37
CA THR A 147 18.94 9.70 -4.74
C THR A 147 18.34 10.54 -3.62
N CYS A 148 17.89 11.75 -3.96
CA CYS A 148 17.16 12.65 -3.07
C CYS A 148 16.38 13.59 -3.97
N ILE A 149 15.07 13.36 -4.13
CA ILE A 149 14.23 14.18 -5.03
C ILE A 149 14.48 15.67 -4.74
N PRO A 150 14.39 16.56 -5.73
CA PRO A 150 14.05 16.27 -7.12
C PRO A 150 15.22 15.75 -7.95
N ASP A 151 16.34 15.36 -7.34
CA ASP A 151 17.63 15.21 -8.01
C ASP A 151 18.28 13.83 -7.84
N LEU A 152 18.98 13.39 -8.88
CA LEU A 152 20.00 12.35 -8.80
C LEU A 152 21.38 13.02 -8.69
N TRP A 153 22.10 12.74 -7.61
CA TRP A 153 23.40 13.34 -7.33
C TRP A 153 24.55 12.38 -7.58
N LYS A 154 25.71 12.95 -7.91
CA LYS A 154 27.00 12.27 -7.99
C LYS A 154 28.04 13.02 -7.16
N PHE A 155 28.76 12.28 -6.32
CA PHE A 155 29.79 12.79 -5.42
C PHE A 155 31.13 12.10 -5.66
N ARG A 156 32.22 12.80 -5.37
CA ARG A 156 33.57 12.23 -5.25
C ARG A 156 34.37 13.01 -4.21
N ASP A 157 35.21 12.29 -3.47
CA ASP A 157 36.29 12.85 -2.67
C ASP A 157 37.58 12.75 -3.51
N THR A 158 38.16 13.89 -3.87
CA THR A 158 39.36 13.94 -4.72
C THR A 158 40.67 14.14 -3.97
N ASP A 159 40.63 14.41 -2.65
CA ASP A 159 41.84 14.67 -1.84
C ASP A 159 42.04 13.68 -0.68
N GLY A 160 41.07 12.79 -0.45
CA GLY A 160 41.12 11.67 0.49
C GLY A 160 40.89 12.08 1.95
N ASP A 161 40.19 13.19 2.19
CA ASP A 161 39.88 13.67 3.54
C ASP A 161 38.59 13.07 4.14
N ASP A 162 37.93 12.17 3.40
CA ASP A 162 36.63 11.56 3.70
C ASP A 162 35.42 12.50 3.53
N ILE A 163 35.57 13.60 2.79
CA ILE A 163 34.51 14.56 2.46
C ILE A 163 34.45 14.72 0.94
N ALA A 164 33.25 14.67 0.38
CA ALA A 164 33.07 14.92 -1.05
C ALA A 164 33.35 16.40 -1.38
N ASP A 165 34.33 16.65 -2.22
CA ASP A 165 34.66 17.97 -2.76
C ASP A 165 34.11 18.19 -4.19
N MET A 166 33.69 17.11 -4.86
CA MET A 166 32.95 17.13 -6.12
C MET A 166 31.47 16.81 -5.87
N ARG A 167 30.57 17.66 -6.37
CA ARG A 167 29.11 17.46 -6.37
C ARG A 167 28.54 17.82 -7.74
N GLU A 168 27.90 16.86 -8.41
CA GLU A 168 27.24 17.06 -9.71
C GLU A 168 25.78 16.60 -9.63
N ASN A 169 24.86 17.41 -10.18
CA ASN A 169 23.47 17.01 -10.40
C ASN A 169 23.38 16.30 -11.76
N MET A 170 23.04 15.02 -11.73
CA MET A 170 23.01 14.17 -12.91
C MET A 170 21.69 14.30 -13.67
N GLN A 171 20.58 14.39 -12.94
CA GLN A 171 19.21 14.51 -13.46
C GLN A 171 18.30 15.17 -12.42
N THR A 172 17.30 15.94 -12.88
CA THR A 172 16.31 16.61 -12.04
C THR A 172 14.89 16.46 -12.58
N GLY A 173 13.89 16.71 -11.75
CA GLY A 173 12.46 16.66 -12.13
C GLY A 173 11.67 15.51 -11.50
N PHE A 174 12.21 14.86 -10.47
CA PHE A 174 11.51 13.80 -9.73
C PHE A 174 10.68 14.36 -8.58
N GLY A 175 9.62 13.66 -8.19
CA GLY A 175 8.78 14.03 -7.05
C GLY A 175 7.85 15.21 -7.33
N VAL A 176 7.10 15.17 -8.44
CA VAL A 176 6.13 16.22 -8.80
C VAL A 176 5.03 16.35 -7.74
N ARG A 177 4.55 15.23 -7.22
CA ARG A 177 3.48 15.18 -6.22
C ARG A 177 4.04 15.06 -4.79
N VAL A 178 3.22 15.40 -3.80
CA VAL A 178 3.54 15.19 -2.40
C VAL A 178 3.44 13.71 -2.07
N ALA A 179 2.29 13.08 -2.36
CA ALA A 179 1.99 11.68 -2.03
C ALA A 179 2.33 11.32 -0.57
N LEU A 180 2.69 10.06 -0.34
CA LEU A 180 3.14 9.59 0.98
C LEU A 180 4.64 9.81 1.15
N ARG A 181 5.07 10.04 2.39
CA ARG A 181 6.50 10.09 2.71
C ARG A 181 7.18 8.75 2.42
N GLY A 182 8.44 8.79 1.99
CA GLY A 182 9.20 7.59 1.66
C GLY A 182 8.78 6.92 0.35
N HIS A 183 7.90 7.54 -0.45
CA HIS A 183 7.67 7.19 -1.86
C HIS A 183 8.61 7.97 -2.78
N ASP A 184 9.82 8.24 -2.28
CA ASP A 184 10.83 9.10 -2.90
C ASP A 184 11.59 8.32 -3.99
N MET A 185 12.79 8.80 -4.34
CA MET A 185 13.69 8.06 -5.21
C MET A 185 14.52 7.08 -4.38
N HIS A 186 14.73 5.88 -4.91
CA HIS A 186 15.52 4.85 -4.25
C HIS A 186 16.26 3.96 -5.27
N GLY A 187 16.81 2.83 -4.81
CA GLY A 187 17.05 1.69 -5.70
C GLY A 187 18.29 1.75 -6.58
N LEU A 188 19.35 2.45 -6.16
CA LEU A 188 20.51 2.68 -7.02
C LEU A 188 21.32 1.39 -7.24
N THR A 189 21.41 0.92 -8.48
CA THR A 189 22.19 -0.29 -8.81
C THR A 189 22.81 -0.23 -10.20
N ARG A 190 23.88 -1.02 -10.44
CA ARG A 190 24.56 -1.11 -11.75
C ARG A 190 24.12 -2.34 -12.53
N GLY A 191 23.60 -2.11 -13.74
CA GLY A 191 23.20 -3.18 -14.65
C GLY A 191 24.37 -3.83 -15.41
N PRO A 192 24.12 -4.97 -16.09
CA PRO A 192 25.15 -5.80 -16.73
C PRO A 192 25.95 -5.08 -17.83
N PHE A 193 25.37 -4.07 -18.48
CA PHE A 193 26.00 -3.31 -19.58
C PHE A 193 26.69 -2.02 -19.11
N GLY A 194 26.64 -1.71 -17.81
CA GLY A 194 27.29 -0.55 -17.21
C GLY A 194 26.43 0.70 -17.01
N ARG A 195 25.13 0.63 -17.35
CA ARG A 195 24.14 1.66 -16.97
C ARG A 195 23.82 1.59 -15.47
N ILE A 196 23.51 2.73 -14.87
CA ILE A 196 22.95 2.81 -13.52
C ILE A 196 21.43 2.84 -13.60
N TYR A 197 20.76 2.26 -12.61
CA TYR A 197 19.30 2.17 -12.48
C TYR A 197 18.89 2.77 -11.14
N TRP A 198 17.71 3.37 -11.08
CA TRP A 198 17.08 3.86 -9.85
C TRP A 198 15.57 3.91 -10.04
N SER A 199 14.83 4.05 -8.95
CA SER A 199 13.39 4.10 -8.95
C SER A 199 12.84 5.43 -8.41
N ILE A 200 11.56 5.68 -8.67
CA ILE A 200 10.72 6.68 -8.00
C ILE A 200 9.38 6.04 -7.67
N GLY A 201 8.86 6.34 -6.48
CA GLY A 201 7.48 6.02 -6.12
C GLY A 201 6.44 6.84 -6.90
N ASP A 202 5.19 6.73 -6.48
CA ASP A 202 4.04 7.36 -7.12
C ASP A 202 3.99 8.88 -6.99
N ARG A 203 4.99 9.51 -6.37
CA ARG A 203 5.22 10.97 -6.48
C ARG A 203 5.40 11.43 -7.93
N GLY A 204 5.85 10.52 -8.81
CA GLY A 204 5.97 10.74 -10.25
C GLY A 204 7.08 11.73 -10.65
N TYR A 205 7.10 12.11 -11.92
CA TYR A 205 8.21 12.84 -12.52
C TYR A 205 7.80 13.70 -13.71
N ASN A 206 8.58 14.76 -13.94
CA ASN A 206 8.56 15.59 -15.14
C ASN A 206 10.00 16.02 -15.45
N ILE A 207 10.65 15.30 -16.36
CA ILE A 207 12.08 15.37 -16.61
C ILE A 207 12.32 15.83 -18.04
N THR A 208 13.25 16.76 -18.21
CA THR A 208 13.86 17.06 -19.51
C THR A 208 15.28 16.49 -19.52
N THR A 209 15.56 15.54 -20.42
CA THR A 209 16.88 14.89 -20.49
C THR A 209 17.95 15.85 -20.99
N LYS A 210 19.23 15.48 -20.83
CA LYS A 210 20.38 16.23 -21.37
C LYS A 210 20.29 16.38 -22.90
N GLU A 211 19.66 15.42 -23.57
CA GLU A 211 19.41 15.40 -25.01
C GLU A 211 18.13 16.13 -25.44
N GLY A 212 17.32 16.60 -24.49
CA GLY A 212 16.10 17.38 -24.73
C GLY A 212 14.81 16.56 -24.90
N ALA A 213 14.84 15.26 -24.62
CA ALA A 213 13.62 14.46 -24.54
C ALA A 213 12.84 14.83 -23.26
N ILE A 214 11.51 14.73 -23.29
CA ILE A 214 10.65 15.03 -22.14
C ILE A 214 9.90 13.78 -21.74
N PHE A 215 9.98 13.43 -20.47
CA PHE A 215 9.18 12.37 -19.83
C PHE A 215 8.36 12.98 -18.70
N ALA A 216 7.02 12.95 -18.81
CA ALA A 216 6.12 13.58 -17.85
C ALA A 216 4.94 12.66 -17.52
N GLU A 217 4.98 12.07 -16.33
CA GLU A 217 3.91 11.24 -15.78
C GLU A 217 3.74 11.59 -14.28
N PRO A 218 3.11 12.75 -13.96
CA PRO A 218 2.88 13.14 -12.57
C PRO A 218 1.94 12.13 -11.90
N GLY A 219 2.32 11.60 -10.73
CA GLY A 219 1.51 10.60 -10.03
C GLY A 219 1.77 9.14 -10.43
N ARG A 220 2.87 8.83 -11.14
CA ARG A 220 3.20 7.47 -11.58
C ARG A 220 4.64 7.09 -11.25
N GLY A 221 4.82 6.02 -10.47
CA GLY A 221 6.14 5.48 -10.17
C GLY A 221 6.79 4.78 -11.36
N ALA A 222 8.11 4.77 -11.38
CA ALA A 222 8.91 4.24 -12.49
C ALA A 222 10.31 3.81 -12.06
N VAL A 223 10.94 3.01 -12.91
CA VAL A 223 12.37 2.68 -12.87
C VAL A 223 13.04 3.29 -14.09
N PHE A 224 14.17 3.95 -13.86
CA PHE A 224 14.96 4.62 -14.87
C PHE A 224 16.29 3.91 -15.06
N ARG A 225 16.92 4.16 -16.21
CA ARG A 225 18.33 3.85 -16.41
C ARG A 225 19.02 4.91 -17.25
N SER A 226 20.30 5.13 -17.00
CA SER A 226 21.15 6.00 -17.82
C SER A 226 22.61 5.52 -17.79
N TRP A 227 23.46 6.12 -18.62
CA TRP A 227 24.90 6.01 -18.40
C TRP A 227 25.29 6.69 -17.08
N PRO A 228 26.42 6.31 -16.45
CA PRO A 228 26.89 6.94 -15.21
C PRO A 228 27.17 8.45 -15.35
N ASP A 229 27.31 8.97 -16.56
CA ASP A 229 27.43 10.41 -16.85
C ASP A 229 26.07 11.10 -17.04
N GLY A 230 24.97 10.38 -16.83
CA GLY A 230 23.59 10.87 -16.96
C GLY A 230 23.07 10.94 -18.38
N SER A 231 23.86 10.59 -19.41
CA SER A 231 23.36 10.56 -20.80
C SER A 231 22.46 9.35 -21.05
N ASP A 232 21.64 9.44 -22.10
CA ASP A 232 20.79 8.33 -22.60
C ASP A 232 19.80 7.82 -21.53
N LEU A 233 19.08 8.76 -20.90
CA LEU A 233 18.05 8.45 -19.91
C LEU A 233 16.87 7.73 -20.57
N GLU A 234 16.48 6.60 -19.98
CA GLU A 234 15.32 5.82 -20.38
C GLU A 234 14.40 5.55 -19.20
N VAL A 235 13.08 5.63 -19.43
CA VAL A 235 12.08 5.03 -18.54
C VAL A 235 12.03 3.53 -18.85
N PHE A 236 12.58 2.71 -17.97
CA PHE A 236 12.71 1.27 -18.16
C PHE A 236 11.40 0.53 -17.88
N SER A 237 10.72 0.84 -16.78
CA SER A 237 9.41 0.30 -16.41
C SER A 237 8.62 1.32 -15.57
N TYR A 238 7.30 1.14 -15.45
CA TYR A 238 6.43 2.13 -14.80
C TYR A 238 5.16 1.53 -14.18
N GLY A 239 4.37 2.35 -13.49
CA GLY A 239 3.14 1.92 -12.81
C GLY A 239 3.39 1.22 -11.47
N LEU A 240 4.49 1.55 -10.81
CA LEU A 240 4.85 1.09 -9.47
C LEU A 240 4.36 2.11 -8.42
N ARG A 241 4.16 1.69 -7.17
CA ARG A 241 3.71 2.56 -6.06
C ARG A 241 4.87 3.12 -5.26
N ASN A 242 5.68 2.24 -4.68
CA ASN A 242 6.86 2.56 -3.91
C ASN A 242 7.90 1.44 -3.99
N PRO A 243 8.62 1.33 -5.12
CA PRO A 243 9.68 0.32 -5.32
C PRO A 243 10.99 0.78 -4.64
N GLN A 244 11.16 0.51 -3.33
CA GLN A 244 12.28 1.06 -2.55
C GLN A 244 13.67 0.51 -2.92
N GLU A 245 13.83 -0.70 -3.47
CA GLU A 245 15.17 -1.18 -3.81
C GLU A 245 15.16 -2.11 -5.02
N LEU A 246 16.25 -2.08 -5.79
CA LEU A 246 16.38 -2.79 -7.07
C LEU A 246 17.53 -3.80 -7.01
N ALA A 247 17.24 -5.06 -7.29
CA ALA A 247 18.25 -6.11 -7.33
C ALA A 247 18.31 -6.81 -8.68
N PHE A 248 19.52 -6.93 -9.22
CA PHE A 248 19.81 -7.81 -10.35
C PHE A 248 20.18 -9.21 -9.85
N ASP A 249 19.68 -10.26 -10.50
CA ASP A 249 20.23 -11.61 -10.36
C ASP A 249 21.59 -11.76 -11.10
N ASP A 250 22.16 -12.97 -11.09
CA ASP A 250 23.42 -13.30 -11.75
C ASP A 250 23.36 -13.25 -13.28
N HIS A 251 22.16 -13.34 -13.85
CA HIS A 251 21.89 -13.28 -15.29
C HIS A 251 21.46 -11.88 -15.75
N GLY A 252 21.50 -10.90 -14.85
CA GLY A 252 21.18 -9.50 -15.10
C GLY A 252 19.68 -9.22 -15.22
N ASN A 253 18.80 -10.01 -14.61
CA ASN A 253 17.36 -9.78 -14.56
C ASN A 253 17.01 -8.92 -13.35
N LEU A 254 16.15 -7.92 -13.53
CA LEU A 254 15.89 -6.88 -12.53
C LEU A 254 14.59 -7.16 -11.76
N PHE A 255 14.66 -7.05 -10.44
CA PHE A 255 13.52 -7.27 -9.55
C PHE A 255 13.39 -6.15 -8.53
N THR A 256 12.16 -5.95 -8.07
CA THR A 256 11.81 -5.08 -6.94
C THR A 256 10.69 -5.73 -6.14
N VAL A 257 10.48 -5.29 -4.91
CA VAL A 257 9.24 -5.53 -4.16
C VAL A 257 8.53 -4.20 -3.98
N ASP A 258 7.32 -4.09 -4.52
CA ASP A 258 6.54 -2.86 -4.58
C ASP A 258 5.45 -2.86 -3.49
N ASN A 259 5.24 -1.71 -2.84
CA ASN A 259 4.39 -1.61 -1.66
C ASN A 259 2.88 -1.74 -1.99
N ASN A 260 2.08 -2.09 -0.98
CA ASN A 260 0.61 -2.18 -1.04
C ASN A 260 -0.05 -0.78 -0.94
N SER A 261 -1.37 -0.67 -1.09
CA SER A 261 -2.15 0.58 -1.10
C SER A 261 -2.79 0.99 0.24
N ASP A 262 -2.52 0.22 1.29
CA ASP A 262 -3.14 0.33 2.62
C ASP A 262 -4.67 0.12 2.59
N ALA A 263 -5.18 -0.68 1.65
CA ALA A 263 -6.62 -0.96 1.47
C ALA A 263 -6.97 -2.47 1.50
N GLY A 264 -6.10 -3.28 2.12
CA GLY A 264 -6.26 -4.73 2.24
C GLY A 264 -5.56 -5.55 1.13
N ASP A 265 -4.94 -4.88 0.16
CA ASP A 265 -3.98 -5.49 -0.76
C ASP A 265 -2.63 -5.77 -0.08
N ARG A 266 -1.76 -6.51 -0.77
CA ARG A 266 -0.46 -6.95 -0.26
C ARG A 266 0.68 -6.45 -1.14
N ALA A 267 1.87 -6.28 -0.55
CA ALA A 267 3.07 -5.93 -1.30
C ALA A 267 3.41 -7.03 -2.34
N ARG A 268 4.19 -6.65 -3.35
CA ARG A 268 4.25 -7.36 -4.64
C ARG A 268 5.69 -7.58 -5.08
N LEU A 269 6.10 -8.84 -5.27
CA LEU A 269 7.34 -9.15 -5.98
C LEU A 269 7.12 -8.93 -7.49
N VAL A 270 7.94 -8.09 -8.12
CA VAL A 270 7.78 -7.71 -9.52
C VAL A 270 9.07 -7.99 -10.30
N TYR A 271 8.95 -8.75 -11.40
CA TYR A 271 9.99 -8.80 -12.43
C TYR A 271 9.88 -7.58 -13.33
N LEU A 272 10.95 -6.78 -13.36
CA LEU A 272 11.01 -5.53 -14.11
C LEU A 272 11.65 -5.79 -15.47
N TYR A 273 10.90 -5.47 -16.52
CA TYR A 273 11.35 -5.62 -17.90
C TYR A 273 10.93 -4.39 -18.73
N GLN A 274 11.61 -4.20 -19.85
CA GLN A 274 11.51 -2.98 -20.64
C GLN A 274 10.06 -2.71 -21.10
N GLY A 275 9.55 -1.53 -20.78
CA GLY A 275 8.22 -1.05 -21.16
C GLY A 275 7.06 -1.59 -20.32
N SER A 276 7.33 -2.32 -19.23
CA SER A 276 6.28 -2.93 -18.41
C SER A 276 5.47 -1.90 -17.58
N ASP A 277 4.16 -2.15 -17.45
CA ASP A 277 3.22 -1.34 -16.64
C ASP A 277 2.67 -2.17 -15.47
N SER A 278 3.04 -1.83 -14.24
CA SER A 278 2.51 -2.52 -13.03
C SER A 278 1.17 -1.96 -12.55
N GLY A 279 0.56 -1.02 -13.29
CA GLY A 279 -0.85 -0.64 -13.15
C GLY A 279 -1.18 0.43 -12.11
N TRP A 280 -0.32 0.69 -11.12
CA TRP A 280 -0.60 1.68 -10.07
C TRP A 280 -0.59 3.12 -10.59
N ARG A 281 -1.47 3.96 -10.05
CA ARG A 281 -1.54 5.41 -10.23
C ARG A 281 -1.79 6.05 -8.86
N MET A 282 -1.08 7.13 -8.54
CA MET A 282 -1.17 7.82 -7.25
C MET A 282 -2.62 8.22 -6.90
N ASN A 283 -3.39 8.65 -7.90
CA ASN A 283 -4.75 9.16 -7.70
C ASN A 283 -5.70 8.11 -7.11
N PHE A 284 -5.38 6.82 -7.29
CA PHE A 284 -6.11 5.73 -6.64
C PHE A 284 -6.01 5.81 -5.12
N GLN A 285 -4.90 6.29 -4.55
CA GLN A 285 -4.68 6.36 -3.11
C GLN A 285 -5.77 7.13 -2.37
N SER A 286 -6.37 8.14 -3.01
CA SER A 286 -7.40 9.01 -2.42
C SER A 286 -8.84 8.63 -2.76
N LEU A 287 -9.05 7.60 -3.60
CA LEU A 287 -10.36 6.99 -3.75
C LEU A 287 -10.67 6.13 -2.51
N PRO A 288 -11.89 6.19 -1.93
CA PRO A 288 -12.26 5.41 -0.76
C PRO A 288 -11.99 3.90 -0.90
N ASP A 289 -12.13 3.38 -2.12
CA ASP A 289 -11.93 1.97 -2.47
C ASP A 289 -10.75 1.75 -3.42
N ARG A 290 -9.88 2.74 -3.59
CA ARG A 290 -8.70 2.69 -4.48
C ARG A 290 -8.98 2.39 -5.96
N GLY A 291 -10.20 2.65 -6.43
CA GLY A 291 -10.51 2.59 -7.87
C GLY A 291 -10.24 1.22 -8.50
N GLN A 292 -9.73 1.20 -9.74
CA GLN A 292 -9.47 -0.04 -10.48
C GLN A 292 -8.56 -1.00 -9.72
N TRP A 293 -7.60 -0.47 -8.95
CA TRP A 293 -6.62 -1.27 -8.22
C TRP A 293 -7.28 -2.40 -7.41
N MET A 294 -8.29 -2.05 -6.61
CA MET A 294 -9.02 -3.02 -5.79
C MET A 294 -10.24 -3.59 -6.52
N ARG A 295 -10.97 -2.76 -7.29
CA ARG A 295 -12.20 -3.19 -7.97
C ARG A 295 -11.95 -4.29 -9.01
N GLU A 296 -10.76 -4.31 -9.59
CA GLU A 296 -10.35 -5.27 -10.64
C GLU A 296 -9.13 -6.10 -10.20
N SER A 297 -8.77 -6.06 -8.92
CA SER A 297 -7.71 -6.87 -8.31
C SER A 297 -6.34 -6.80 -9.00
N TRP A 298 -5.96 -5.65 -9.59
CA TRP A 298 -4.68 -5.53 -10.33
C TRP A 298 -3.43 -5.83 -9.49
N TRP A 299 -3.56 -5.85 -8.16
CA TRP A 299 -2.51 -6.20 -7.21
C TRP A 299 -2.30 -7.70 -6.99
N ASP A 300 -3.25 -8.55 -7.39
CA ASP A 300 -3.29 -9.97 -7.05
C ASP A 300 -2.38 -10.80 -7.95
N ALA A 301 -1.49 -11.60 -7.36
CA ALA A 301 -0.62 -12.51 -8.09
C ALA A 301 -1.35 -13.72 -8.71
N SER A 302 -2.65 -13.93 -8.43
CA SER A 302 -3.44 -14.99 -9.06
C SER A 302 -3.77 -14.73 -10.54
N GLU A 303 -3.60 -13.49 -11.00
CA GLU A 303 -3.86 -13.02 -12.37
C GLU A 303 -5.31 -13.19 -12.84
N LYS A 304 -6.24 -13.38 -11.91
CA LYS A 304 -7.64 -13.62 -12.25
C LYS A 304 -8.25 -12.37 -12.91
N ASP A 305 -8.67 -12.51 -14.16
CA ASP A 305 -9.34 -11.47 -14.96
C ASP A 305 -8.49 -10.21 -15.21
N HIS A 306 -7.15 -10.31 -15.09
CA HIS A 306 -6.25 -9.18 -15.34
C HIS A 306 -6.30 -8.70 -16.80
N PRO A 307 -6.18 -7.38 -17.03
CA PRO A 307 -6.05 -6.84 -18.38
C PRO A 307 -4.69 -7.23 -18.97
N GLN A 308 -4.62 -7.41 -20.30
CA GLN A 308 -3.45 -8.05 -20.91
C GLN A 308 -2.19 -7.16 -21.00
N PHE A 309 -2.34 -5.85 -20.75
CA PHE A 309 -1.21 -4.91 -20.68
C PHE A 309 -0.47 -4.97 -19.34
N LEU A 310 -1.13 -5.46 -18.29
CA LEU A 310 -0.64 -5.37 -16.92
C LEU A 310 0.53 -6.34 -16.70
N ASN A 311 1.61 -5.80 -16.12
CA ASN A 311 2.68 -6.59 -15.54
C ASN A 311 2.26 -7.09 -14.16
N SER A 312 1.54 -8.21 -14.13
CA SER A 312 1.10 -8.81 -12.88
C SER A 312 2.29 -9.24 -12.01
N PRO A 313 2.20 -9.10 -10.68
CA PRO A 313 3.26 -9.51 -9.77
C PRO A 313 3.52 -11.01 -9.86
N LEU A 314 4.75 -11.43 -9.51
CA LEU A 314 5.11 -12.85 -9.41
C LEU A 314 4.54 -13.51 -8.16
N ALA A 315 4.42 -12.74 -7.09
CA ALA A 315 3.85 -13.16 -5.81
C ALA A 315 3.47 -11.93 -4.97
N ASN A 316 2.51 -12.12 -4.05
CA ASN A 316 2.25 -11.16 -3.00
C ASN A 316 3.03 -11.56 -1.73
N ILE A 317 4.08 -10.80 -1.43
CA ILE A 317 5.03 -11.05 -0.33
C ILE A 317 5.26 -9.76 0.46
N ALA A 318 5.78 -9.87 1.69
CA ALA A 318 6.09 -8.75 2.57
C ALA A 318 4.87 -7.87 2.97
N ALA A 319 5.12 -6.87 3.84
CA ALA A 319 4.12 -5.85 4.18
C ALA A 319 4.67 -4.41 4.06
N GLY A 320 5.96 -4.20 4.31
CA GLY A 320 6.64 -2.91 4.18
C GLY A 320 8.04 -3.07 3.57
N PRO A 321 8.15 -3.41 2.28
CA PRO A 321 9.45 -3.56 1.63
C PRO A 321 10.25 -2.25 1.70
N SER A 322 11.53 -2.33 2.10
CA SER A 322 12.40 -1.16 2.33
C SER A 322 13.82 -1.28 1.77
N GLY A 323 14.35 -2.50 1.62
CA GLY A 323 15.67 -2.78 1.02
C GLY A 323 15.71 -4.17 0.40
N LEU A 324 16.53 -4.40 -0.62
CA LEU A 324 16.56 -5.64 -1.42
C LEU A 324 17.95 -5.92 -1.96
N ALA A 325 18.51 -7.09 -1.62
CA ALA A 325 19.79 -7.55 -2.16
C ALA A 325 19.68 -8.97 -2.73
N HIS A 326 20.37 -9.20 -3.85
CA HIS A 326 20.63 -10.56 -4.35
C HIS A 326 21.94 -11.08 -3.75
N TYR A 327 21.96 -12.32 -3.31
CA TYR A 327 23.18 -12.95 -2.78
C TYR A 327 24.31 -12.89 -3.81
N PRO A 328 25.52 -12.39 -3.47
CA PRO A 328 26.60 -12.25 -4.44
C PRO A 328 27.24 -13.58 -4.83
N GLY A 329 26.97 -14.67 -4.11
CA GLY A 329 27.52 -16.00 -4.34
C GLY A 329 28.60 -16.42 -3.34
N VAL A 330 29.10 -15.52 -2.49
CA VAL A 330 30.08 -15.81 -1.43
C VAL A 330 29.60 -15.28 -0.07
N GLY A 331 30.10 -15.86 1.02
CA GLY A 331 29.76 -15.47 2.40
C GLY A 331 28.74 -16.36 3.10
N MET A 332 28.07 -17.24 2.35
CA MET A 332 27.11 -18.22 2.85
C MET A 332 27.28 -19.57 2.11
N GLY A 333 26.61 -20.62 2.60
CA GLY A 333 26.59 -21.94 1.95
C GLY A 333 25.92 -21.96 0.56
N PRO A 334 26.17 -22.99 -0.27
CA PRO A 334 25.59 -23.09 -1.62
C PRO A 334 24.05 -23.18 -1.65
N GLU A 335 23.41 -23.52 -0.54
CA GLU A 335 21.95 -23.51 -0.41
C GLU A 335 21.32 -22.12 -0.46
N TYR A 336 22.13 -21.05 -0.40
CA TYR A 336 21.72 -19.65 -0.54
C TYR A 336 22.01 -19.08 -1.93
N ASP A 337 22.64 -19.86 -2.83
CA ASP A 337 22.78 -19.47 -4.23
C ASP A 337 21.38 -19.13 -4.81
N ASP A 338 21.29 -18.13 -5.69
CA ASP A 338 20.05 -17.61 -6.30
C ASP A 338 19.00 -17.01 -5.32
N SER A 339 19.39 -16.74 -4.07
CA SER A 339 18.49 -16.14 -3.07
C SER A 339 18.50 -14.61 -3.10
N PHE A 340 17.32 -14.03 -2.88
CA PHE A 340 17.13 -12.62 -2.58
C PHE A 340 16.85 -12.42 -1.08
N PHE A 341 17.25 -11.27 -0.55
CA PHE A 341 17.04 -10.85 0.83
C PHE A 341 16.37 -9.48 0.84
N LEU A 342 15.23 -9.37 1.50
CA LEU A 342 14.34 -8.22 1.50
C LEU A 342 14.14 -7.72 2.92
N ALA A 343 14.47 -6.46 3.19
CA ALA A 343 14.09 -5.80 4.43
C ALA A 343 12.58 -5.47 4.42
N ASP A 344 11.87 -6.00 5.40
CA ASP A 344 10.43 -5.83 5.61
C ASP A 344 10.20 -4.99 6.87
N PHE A 345 10.19 -3.67 6.66
CA PHE A 345 10.05 -2.63 7.66
C PHE A 345 8.58 -2.43 8.00
N ARG A 346 8.17 -2.82 9.21
CA ARG A 346 6.77 -2.75 9.64
C ARG A 346 6.56 -1.79 10.83
N GLY A 347 7.55 -0.99 11.19
CA GLY A 347 7.44 0.04 12.26
C GLY A 347 7.73 -0.44 13.67
N GLY A 348 7.95 -1.74 13.87
CA GLY A 348 8.41 -2.32 15.12
C GLY A 348 9.30 -3.52 14.87
N SER A 349 10.34 -3.69 15.68
CA SER A 349 11.33 -4.76 15.53
C SER A 349 10.69 -6.14 15.58
N ASP A 350 9.73 -6.38 16.48
CA ASP A 350 9.14 -7.71 16.74
C ASP A 350 8.48 -8.38 15.52
N TYR A 351 8.11 -7.59 14.51
CA TYR A 351 7.43 -8.04 13.30
C TYR A 351 8.06 -7.44 12.04
N SER A 352 9.33 -7.06 12.16
CA SER A 352 10.17 -6.64 11.04
C SER A 352 11.43 -7.50 10.97
N GLY A 353 12.05 -7.51 9.80
CA GLY A 353 13.31 -8.21 9.59
C GLY A 353 13.63 -8.41 8.12
N ILE A 354 14.46 -9.40 7.83
CA ILE A 354 14.86 -9.79 6.49
C ILE A 354 14.09 -11.04 6.09
N LEU A 355 13.27 -10.93 5.03
CA LEU A 355 12.71 -12.05 4.31
C LEU A 355 13.73 -12.57 3.29
N ARG A 356 13.88 -13.87 3.18
CA ARG A 356 14.59 -14.51 2.06
C ARG A 356 13.57 -15.08 1.09
N PHE A 357 13.78 -14.94 -0.21
CA PHE A 357 12.98 -15.62 -1.21
C PHE A 357 13.80 -16.13 -2.40
N THR A 358 13.25 -17.12 -3.11
CA THR A 358 13.81 -17.65 -4.36
C THR A 358 12.79 -17.60 -5.48
N ILE A 359 13.30 -17.55 -6.69
CA ILE A 359 12.53 -17.59 -7.94
C ILE A 359 13.12 -18.65 -8.86
N LYS A 360 12.33 -19.08 -9.84
CA LYS A 360 12.79 -19.98 -10.90
C LYS A 360 12.35 -19.46 -12.25
N GLU A 361 13.11 -19.79 -13.29
CA GLU A 361 12.73 -19.47 -14.66
C GLU A 361 11.40 -20.15 -15.03
N ASP A 362 10.51 -19.40 -15.68
CA ASP A 362 9.25 -19.91 -16.23
C ASP A 362 8.95 -19.17 -17.55
N GLY A 363 9.05 -19.89 -18.67
CA GLY A 363 8.99 -19.31 -20.00
C GLY A 363 10.10 -18.28 -20.26
N ALA A 364 9.73 -17.06 -20.63
CA ALA A 364 10.63 -15.93 -20.81
C ALA A 364 10.83 -15.10 -19.53
N GLY A 365 10.04 -15.37 -18.49
CA GLY A 365 10.14 -14.70 -17.19
C GLY A 365 10.38 -15.69 -16.06
N PHE A 366 9.64 -15.52 -14.96
CA PHE A 366 9.92 -16.18 -13.69
C PHE A 366 8.65 -16.55 -12.95
N ALA A 367 8.76 -17.57 -12.10
CA ALA A 367 7.77 -17.93 -11.10
C ALA A 367 8.39 -17.83 -9.70
N PHE A 368 7.59 -17.39 -8.73
CA PHE A 368 7.96 -17.44 -7.32
C PHE A 368 8.10 -18.90 -6.85
N GLU A 369 9.10 -19.18 -6.02
CA GLU A 369 9.36 -20.53 -5.53
C GLU A 369 9.17 -20.66 -4.02
N SER A 370 9.84 -19.83 -3.22
CA SER A 370 9.75 -19.90 -1.76
C SER A 370 10.01 -18.57 -1.09
N GLU A 371 9.47 -18.39 0.12
CA GLU A 371 9.83 -17.31 1.04
C GLU A 371 10.06 -17.85 2.45
N GLU A 372 10.88 -17.15 3.22
CA GLU A 372 11.01 -17.37 4.66
C GLU A 372 11.46 -16.12 5.43
N GLU A 373 10.99 -15.99 6.67
CA GLU A 373 11.58 -15.08 7.64
C GLU A 373 13.00 -15.56 7.99
N PHE A 374 14.01 -14.85 7.49
CA PHE A 374 15.41 -15.29 7.56
C PHE A 374 16.15 -14.72 8.77
N TRP A 375 16.05 -13.40 8.97
CA TRP A 375 16.59 -12.69 10.14
C TRP A 375 15.49 -11.78 10.69
N TRP A 376 14.90 -12.17 11.81
CA TRP A 376 13.77 -11.48 12.41
C TRP A 376 14.10 -10.77 13.71
N LYS A 377 13.15 -9.95 14.19
CA LYS A 377 13.26 -9.12 15.40
C LYS A 377 14.24 -7.95 15.26
N VAL A 378 14.27 -7.37 14.07
CA VAL A 378 15.08 -6.20 13.76
C VAL A 378 14.27 -5.28 12.85
N LEU A 379 14.21 -3.99 13.18
CA LEU A 379 13.51 -3.00 12.35
C LEU A 379 14.40 -2.58 11.18
N ALA A 380 14.71 -3.56 10.32
CA ALA A 380 15.65 -3.41 9.22
C ALA A 380 15.11 -2.40 8.21
N THR A 381 15.92 -1.38 7.93
CA THR A 381 15.65 -0.37 6.89
C THR A 381 16.25 -0.76 5.55
N ASP A 382 17.37 -1.48 5.58
CA ASP A 382 18.05 -1.91 4.36
C ASP A 382 19.01 -3.08 4.63
N VAL A 383 19.41 -3.80 3.56
CA VAL A 383 20.30 -4.96 3.59
C VAL A 383 21.22 -4.97 2.36
N CYS A 384 22.52 -5.20 2.57
CA CYS A 384 23.51 -5.34 1.50
C CYS A 384 24.59 -6.38 1.86
N PHE A 385 25.55 -6.62 0.96
CA PHE A 385 26.65 -7.54 1.18
C PHE A 385 28.01 -6.85 1.05
N ALA A 386 28.91 -7.09 2.00
CA ALA A 386 30.28 -6.56 2.00
C ALA A 386 31.23 -7.39 1.10
N PRO A 387 32.47 -6.95 0.82
CA PRO A 387 33.38 -7.62 -0.11
C PRO A 387 33.67 -9.09 0.17
N ASP A 388 33.65 -9.52 1.43
CA ASP A 388 33.80 -10.93 1.83
C ASP A 388 32.49 -11.73 1.80
N GLY A 389 31.37 -11.11 1.43
CA GLY A 389 30.05 -11.73 1.38
C GLY A 389 29.31 -11.76 2.71
N SER A 390 29.84 -11.15 3.77
CA SER A 390 29.06 -10.93 5.00
C SER A 390 27.86 -10.02 4.73
N MET A 391 26.75 -10.30 5.40
CA MET A 391 25.51 -9.53 5.27
C MET A 391 25.58 -8.32 6.21
N TYR A 392 25.30 -7.13 5.69
CA TYR A 392 25.15 -5.92 6.47
C TYR A 392 23.69 -5.48 6.44
N LEU A 393 23.18 -4.97 7.56
CA LEU A 393 21.86 -4.38 7.64
C LEU A 393 21.89 -3.11 8.51
N SER A 394 21.03 -2.16 8.18
CA SER A 394 20.75 -0.98 9.01
C SER A 394 19.40 -1.13 9.71
N ASP A 395 19.24 -0.51 10.87
CA ASP A 395 17.96 -0.47 11.59
C ASP A 395 17.64 0.87 12.25
N TRP A 396 16.35 1.14 12.45
CA TRP A 396 15.85 2.31 13.20
C TRP A 396 15.58 2.05 14.68
N VAL A 397 15.79 0.81 15.15
CA VAL A 397 15.39 0.32 16.48
C VAL A 397 13.87 0.28 16.67
N LYS A 398 13.14 1.39 16.45
CA LYS A 398 11.69 1.50 16.61
C LYS A 398 11.08 2.65 15.78
N GLY A 399 9.79 2.56 15.52
CA GLY A 399 8.98 3.68 15.03
C GLY A 399 9.06 3.90 13.51
N TRP A 400 8.50 5.03 13.06
CA TRP A 400 8.29 5.35 11.64
C TRP A 400 8.83 6.73 11.22
N VAL A 401 9.49 7.45 12.13
CA VAL A 401 9.96 8.84 11.91
C VAL A 401 11.45 8.98 12.22
N GLY A 402 12.08 7.97 12.82
CA GLY A 402 13.45 8.02 13.32
C GLY A 402 13.57 8.86 14.60
N ASP A 403 14.01 8.24 15.69
CA ASP A 403 14.16 8.90 17.01
C ASP A 403 15.57 9.50 17.22
N GLY A 404 16.32 9.72 16.14
CA GLY A 404 17.72 10.18 16.20
C GLY A 404 18.68 9.07 16.64
N VAL A 405 18.34 7.81 16.38
CA VAL A 405 19.12 6.62 16.71
C VAL A 405 19.11 5.64 15.54
N GLY A 406 20.04 4.68 15.54
CA GLY A 406 20.07 3.57 14.61
C GLY A 406 21.28 2.69 14.86
N ASN A 407 21.30 1.50 14.27
CA ASN A 407 22.46 0.61 14.28
C ASN A 407 22.78 0.12 12.86
N VAL A 408 24.01 -0.37 12.72
CA VAL A 408 24.43 -1.24 11.63
C VAL A 408 24.90 -2.55 12.22
N PHE A 409 24.42 -3.66 11.66
CA PHE A 409 24.88 -4.99 12.02
C PHE A 409 25.55 -5.66 10.83
N ARG A 410 26.50 -6.53 11.14
CA ARG A 410 27.15 -7.47 10.23
C ARG A 410 26.85 -8.89 10.70
N ALA A 411 26.60 -9.79 9.77
CA ALA A 411 26.53 -11.23 10.04
C ALA A 411 27.49 -12.02 9.16
N ASP A 412 28.29 -12.84 9.82
CA ASP A 412 29.18 -13.82 9.21
C ASP A 412 28.57 -15.22 9.39
N PHE A 413 28.19 -15.87 8.28
CA PHE A 413 27.45 -17.14 8.34
C PHE A 413 28.39 -18.35 8.37
N ALA A 414 28.04 -19.34 9.19
CA ALA A 414 28.72 -20.62 9.21
C ALA A 414 28.57 -21.35 7.86
N GLY A 415 29.58 -22.15 7.50
CA GLY A 415 29.58 -22.90 6.24
C GLY A 415 30.03 -22.12 5.01
N ALA A 416 30.38 -20.84 5.15
CA ALA A 416 30.98 -20.05 4.08
C ALA A 416 32.32 -20.65 3.61
N ASP A 417 32.59 -20.58 2.30
CA ASP A 417 33.90 -20.93 1.74
C ASP A 417 34.90 -19.79 1.98
N ILE A 418 35.66 -19.93 3.07
CA ILE A 418 36.68 -18.95 3.50
C ILE A 418 37.66 -18.60 2.37
N HIS A 419 38.02 -19.56 1.51
CA HIS A 419 38.95 -19.29 0.42
C HIS A 419 38.31 -18.41 -0.65
N ALA A 420 37.05 -18.67 -1.00
CA ALA A 420 36.29 -17.84 -1.93
C ALA A 420 36.08 -16.42 -1.37
N GLN A 421 35.81 -16.28 -0.06
CA GLN A 421 35.68 -14.97 0.59
C GLN A 421 36.98 -14.16 0.52
N GLN A 422 38.12 -14.78 0.86
CA GLN A 422 39.43 -14.13 0.78
C GLN A 422 39.78 -13.69 -0.64
N GLN A 423 39.50 -14.54 -1.64
CA GLN A 423 39.67 -14.16 -3.04
C GLN A 423 38.75 -13.00 -3.44
N SER A 424 37.50 -12.99 -2.96
CA SER A 424 36.58 -11.89 -3.27
C SER A 424 37.09 -10.56 -2.72
N VAL A 425 37.51 -10.53 -1.45
CA VAL A 425 38.14 -9.34 -0.85
C VAL A 425 39.36 -8.89 -1.64
N GLU A 426 40.27 -9.81 -1.98
CA GLU A 426 41.47 -9.50 -2.78
C GLU A 426 41.10 -8.85 -4.11
N PHE A 427 40.15 -9.44 -4.86
CA PHE A 427 39.79 -8.97 -6.19
C PHE A 427 38.83 -7.79 -6.21
N LEU A 428 38.15 -7.45 -5.12
CA LEU A 428 37.33 -6.24 -5.00
C LEU A 428 38.12 -5.03 -4.49
N SER A 429 39.13 -5.24 -3.65
CA SER A 429 39.95 -4.17 -3.06
C SER A 429 41.23 -3.83 -3.84
N CYS A 430 41.80 -4.77 -4.61
CA CYS A 430 43.06 -4.51 -5.34
C CYS A 430 42.92 -3.44 -6.43
N ASP A 431 44.04 -2.89 -6.92
CA ASP A 431 44.06 -2.17 -8.18
C ASP A 431 43.91 -3.17 -9.34
N ILE A 432 42.68 -3.32 -9.84
CA ILE A 432 42.35 -4.28 -10.89
C ILE A 432 43.07 -3.96 -12.21
N SER A 433 43.53 -2.72 -12.41
CA SER A 433 44.26 -2.30 -13.60
C SER A 433 45.67 -2.93 -13.69
N GLU A 434 46.22 -3.39 -12.57
CA GLU A 434 47.52 -4.09 -12.52
C GLU A 434 47.43 -5.58 -12.88
N LEU A 435 46.23 -6.18 -12.82
CA LEU A 435 46.06 -7.60 -13.15
C LEU A 435 46.30 -7.86 -14.64
N ARG A 436 46.73 -9.07 -15.00
CA ARG A 436 46.89 -9.46 -16.42
C ARG A 436 45.56 -9.88 -17.04
N ASN A 437 45.41 -9.72 -18.35
CA ASN A 437 44.18 -10.12 -19.06
C ASN A 437 43.84 -11.60 -18.85
N GLU A 438 44.83 -12.49 -18.74
CA GLU A 438 44.57 -13.91 -18.46
C GLU A 438 43.91 -14.12 -17.08
N THR A 439 44.30 -13.32 -16.09
CA THR A 439 43.68 -13.33 -14.76
C THR A 439 42.24 -12.83 -14.85
N LEU A 440 42.02 -11.68 -15.50
CA LEU A 440 40.69 -11.08 -15.65
C LEU A 440 39.70 -12.01 -16.36
N ILE A 441 40.14 -12.72 -17.40
CA ILE A 441 39.32 -13.72 -18.10
C ILE A 441 38.86 -14.83 -17.14
N ASN A 442 39.77 -15.34 -16.31
CA ASN A 442 39.42 -16.39 -15.34
C ASN A 442 38.42 -15.86 -14.30
N LEU A 443 38.54 -14.59 -13.91
CA LEU A 443 37.62 -13.95 -12.96
C LEU A 443 36.20 -13.80 -13.50
N LEU A 444 35.96 -13.89 -14.82
CA LEU A 444 34.60 -13.97 -15.36
C LEU A 444 33.85 -15.25 -14.90
N SER A 445 34.57 -16.26 -14.40
CA SER A 445 34.00 -17.48 -13.82
C SER A 445 34.00 -17.48 -12.29
N ASN A 446 34.31 -16.35 -11.64
CA ASN A 446 34.34 -16.26 -10.18
C ASN A 446 32.94 -16.49 -9.58
N LYS A 447 32.87 -17.08 -8.37
CA LYS A 447 31.59 -17.31 -7.68
C LYS A 447 30.92 -15.99 -7.29
N ASP A 448 31.70 -14.98 -6.92
CA ASP A 448 31.19 -13.65 -6.57
C ASP A 448 30.83 -12.84 -7.83
N LYS A 449 29.55 -12.49 -7.97
CA LYS A 449 29.02 -11.66 -9.05
C LYS A 449 29.76 -10.33 -9.21
N ARG A 450 30.12 -9.69 -8.10
CA ARG A 450 30.76 -8.36 -8.10
C ARG A 450 32.17 -8.46 -8.65
N VAL A 451 32.90 -9.54 -8.34
CA VAL A 451 34.22 -9.83 -8.93
C VAL A 451 34.09 -10.06 -10.44
N ARG A 452 33.09 -10.83 -10.88
CA ARG A 452 32.84 -11.03 -12.33
C ARG A 452 32.56 -9.71 -13.05
N GLN A 453 31.70 -8.85 -12.47
CA GLN A 453 31.38 -7.54 -13.03
C GLN A 453 32.61 -6.62 -13.06
N ARG A 454 33.40 -6.57 -11.98
CA ARG A 454 34.62 -5.74 -11.93
C ARG A 454 35.61 -6.16 -13.02
N ALA A 455 35.85 -7.46 -13.17
CA ALA A 455 36.70 -8.01 -14.24
C ALA A 455 36.13 -7.72 -15.64
N GLN A 456 34.82 -7.84 -15.82
CA GLN A 456 34.13 -7.49 -17.07
C GLN A 456 34.40 -6.05 -17.48
N PHE A 457 34.15 -5.09 -16.58
CA PHE A 457 34.31 -3.67 -16.90
C PHE A 457 35.77 -3.28 -17.09
N GLU A 458 36.70 -3.90 -16.36
CA GLU A 458 38.12 -3.69 -16.62
C GLU A 458 38.55 -4.22 -18.00
N LEU A 459 38.02 -5.37 -18.45
CA LEU A 459 38.25 -5.87 -19.81
C LEU A 459 37.66 -4.94 -20.89
N VAL A 460 36.56 -4.24 -20.58
CA VAL A 460 36.00 -3.17 -21.44
C VAL A 460 36.96 -1.97 -21.48
N ASN A 461 37.47 -1.51 -20.35
CA ASN A 461 38.44 -0.40 -20.29
C ASN A 461 39.70 -0.70 -21.11
N ARG A 462 40.14 -1.97 -21.14
CA ARG A 462 41.30 -2.43 -21.90
C ARG A 462 41.03 -2.71 -23.37
N HIS A 463 39.79 -2.62 -23.81
CA HIS A 463 39.37 -2.99 -25.16
C HIS A 463 39.77 -4.43 -25.55
N ALA A 464 39.63 -5.37 -24.63
CA ALA A 464 40.11 -6.76 -24.75
C ALA A 464 39.21 -7.66 -25.63
N VAL A 465 38.84 -7.18 -26.82
CA VAL A 465 37.90 -7.86 -27.75
C VAL A 465 38.31 -9.31 -28.06
N PRO A 466 39.56 -9.63 -28.46
CA PRO A 466 39.93 -11.01 -28.81
C PRO A 466 39.75 -11.99 -27.65
N GLN A 467 40.08 -11.55 -26.44
CA GLN A 467 39.97 -12.33 -25.21
C GLN A 467 38.50 -12.61 -24.89
N LEU A 468 37.67 -11.56 -24.86
CA LEU A 468 36.24 -11.68 -24.57
C LEU A 468 35.53 -12.56 -25.61
N HIS A 469 35.85 -12.38 -26.90
CA HIS A 469 35.32 -13.23 -27.96
C HIS A 469 35.71 -14.70 -27.75
N SER A 470 36.94 -14.98 -27.32
CA SER A 470 37.39 -16.36 -27.05
C SER A 470 36.62 -17.03 -25.91
N VAL A 471 36.22 -16.27 -24.89
CA VAL A 471 35.40 -16.76 -23.78
C VAL A 471 33.97 -17.02 -24.25
N ALA A 472 33.34 -16.04 -24.91
CA ALA A 472 31.94 -16.12 -25.33
C ALA A 472 31.63 -17.36 -26.18
N VAL A 473 32.52 -17.72 -27.12
CA VAL A 473 32.29 -18.82 -28.08
C VAL A 473 32.72 -20.20 -27.57
N ASN A 474 33.44 -20.27 -26.46
CA ASN A 474 34.00 -21.53 -25.96
C ASN A 474 33.12 -22.14 -24.87
N ALA A 475 32.39 -23.20 -25.25
CA ALA A 475 31.49 -23.94 -24.36
C ALA A 475 32.19 -24.66 -23.18
N GLN A 476 33.53 -24.62 -23.07
CA GLN A 476 34.25 -25.07 -21.88
C GLN A 476 34.19 -24.07 -20.72
N TYR A 477 33.89 -22.79 -20.99
CA TYR A 477 33.65 -21.81 -19.93
C TYR A 477 32.21 -21.96 -19.39
N PRO A 478 32.00 -21.72 -18.08
CA PRO A 478 30.67 -21.66 -17.49
C PRO A 478 29.78 -20.62 -18.19
N THR A 479 28.48 -20.89 -18.26
CA THR A 479 27.49 -20.02 -18.92
C THR A 479 27.58 -18.58 -18.44
N LEU A 480 27.70 -18.33 -17.14
CA LEU A 480 27.85 -16.96 -16.59
C LEU A 480 29.08 -16.23 -17.14
N ALA A 481 30.24 -16.88 -17.23
CA ALA A 481 31.43 -16.26 -17.80
C ALA A 481 31.24 -15.86 -19.26
N ARG A 482 30.53 -16.70 -20.02
CA ARG A 482 30.15 -16.43 -21.41
C ARG A 482 29.16 -15.26 -21.51
N CYS A 483 28.22 -15.14 -20.57
CA CYS A 483 27.28 -14.01 -20.48
C CYS A 483 28.01 -12.70 -20.21
N HIS A 484 28.90 -12.65 -19.20
CA HIS A 484 29.73 -11.48 -18.93
C HIS A 484 30.60 -11.08 -20.13
N ALA A 485 31.15 -12.06 -20.86
CA ALA A 485 31.90 -11.78 -22.08
C ALA A 485 31.04 -11.15 -23.17
N LEU A 486 29.80 -11.62 -23.38
CA LEU A 486 28.84 -11.02 -24.32
C LEU A 486 28.46 -9.59 -23.91
N TRP A 487 28.20 -9.35 -22.62
CA TRP A 487 27.88 -8.01 -22.10
C TRP A 487 29.05 -7.04 -22.30
N ALA A 488 30.30 -7.47 -22.01
CA ALA A 488 31.48 -6.66 -22.27
C ALA A 488 31.67 -6.33 -23.76
N LEU A 489 31.47 -7.31 -24.64
CA LEU A 489 31.54 -7.10 -26.09
C LEU A 489 30.47 -6.13 -26.57
N SER A 490 29.28 -6.15 -25.98
CA SER A 490 28.23 -5.16 -26.26
C SER A 490 28.64 -3.75 -25.84
N SER A 491 29.13 -3.58 -24.60
CA SER A 491 29.64 -2.28 -24.13
C SER A 491 30.76 -1.75 -25.04
N LEU A 492 31.70 -2.61 -25.45
CA LEU A 492 32.77 -2.25 -26.40
C LEU A 492 32.24 -1.89 -27.78
N SER A 493 31.18 -2.57 -28.22
CA SER A 493 30.60 -2.31 -29.54
C SER A 493 30.04 -0.90 -29.63
N ARG A 494 29.36 -0.45 -28.57
CA ARG A 494 28.86 0.91 -28.42
C ARG A 494 29.99 1.93 -28.34
N ILE A 495 30.97 1.72 -27.45
CA ILE A 495 32.10 2.64 -27.25
C ILE A 495 32.89 2.85 -28.55
N GLN A 496 33.09 1.80 -29.33
CA GLN A 496 33.93 1.84 -30.53
C GLN A 496 33.14 2.03 -31.83
N GLY A 497 31.80 2.10 -31.77
CA GLY A 497 30.94 2.20 -32.95
C GLY A 497 31.08 1.01 -33.91
N ARG A 498 31.38 -0.19 -33.41
CA ARG A 498 31.59 -1.41 -34.20
C ARG A 498 31.08 -2.63 -33.46
N ASN A 499 30.13 -3.35 -34.05
CA ASN A 499 29.66 -4.62 -33.49
C ASN A 499 30.79 -5.68 -33.37
N HIS A 500 31.01 -6.18 -32.15
CA HIS A 500 31.99 -7.20 -31.77
C HIS A 500 31.33 -8.52 -31.31
N LEU A 501 30.00 -8.63 -31.36
CA LEU A 501 29.32 -9.84 -30.92
C LEU A 501 29.62 -11.04 -31.83
N PRO A 502 29.89 -12.23 -31.27
CA PRO A 502 30.20 -13.42 -32.04
C PRO A 502 28.92 -14.13 -32.51
N GLU A 503 28.55 -13.96 -33.78
CA GLU A 503 27.33 -14.53 -34.38
C GLU A 503 27.13 -16.03 -34.11
N ILE A 504 28.21 -16.82 -33.96
CA ILE A 504 28.13 -18.25 -33.63
C ILE A 504 27.37 -18.52 -32.32
N CYS A 505 27.31 -17.55 -31.39
CA CYS A 505 26.54 -17.69 -30.15
C CYS A 505 25.02 -17.68 -30.35
N LEU A 506 24.52 -17.22 -31.52
CA LEU A 506 23.11 -17.32 -31.86
C LEU A 506 22.66 -18.76 -32.08
N SER A 507 23.57 -19.66 -32.47
CA SER A 507 23.27 -21.09 -32.65
C SER A 507 23.81 -21.95 -31.50
N ASP A 508 24.09 -21.36 -30.34
CA ASP A 508 24.64 -22.09 -29.20
C ASP A 508 23.66 -23.14 -28.66
N GLY A 509 24.19 -24.24 -28.11
CA GLY A 509 23.36 -25.28 -27.49
C GLY A 509 22.65 -24.81 -26.22
N ASP A 510 23.22 -23.84 -25.51
CA ASP A 510 22.64 -23.24 -24.32
C ASP A 510 21.70 -22.08 -24.67
N ALA A 511 20.42 -22.22 -24.34
CA ALA A 511 19.41 -21.19 -24.58
C ALA A 511 19.72 -19.88 -23.85
N GLN A 512 20.38 -19.94 -22.70
CA GLN A 512 20.74 -18.74 -21.96
C GLN A 512 21.82 -17.94 -22.68
N VAL A 513 22.78 -18.60 -23.33
CA VAL A 513 23.78 -17.91 -24.15
C VAL A 513 23.13 -17.26 -25.37
N ARG A 514 22.20 -17.95 -26.05
CA ARG A 514 21.45 -17.37 -27.17
C ARG A 514 20.64 -16.14 -26.73
N ALA A 515 19.94 -16.24 -25.60
CA ALA A 515 19.14 -15.15 -25.04
C ALA A 515 20.02 -13.94 -24.69
N GLN A 516 21.16 -14.17 -24.02
CA GLN A 516 22.08 -13.10 -23.62
C GLN A 516 22.83 -12.50 -24.81
N PHE A 517 23.05 -13.26 -25.88
CA PHE A 517 23.56 -12.74 -27.16
C PHE A 517 22.57 -11.73 -27.77
N LEU A 518 21.29 -12.09 -27.87
CA LEU A 518 20.26 -11.18 -28.40
C LEU A 518 20.02 -9.98 -27.48
N ARG A 519 20.01 -10.18 -26.15
CA ARG A 519 19.98 -9.06 -25.20
C ARG A 519 21.17 -8.13 -25.38
N SER A 520 22.36 -8.68 -25.59
CA SER A 520 23.57 -7.89 -25.85
C SER A 520 23.48 -7.11 -27.16
N ALA A 521 22.85 -7.68 -28.19
CA ALA A 521 22.62 -7.01 -29.46
C ALA A 521 21.60 -5.86 -29.34
N ASN A 522 20.61 -5.97 -28.45
CA ASN A 522 19.62 -4.91 -28.19
C ASN A 522 20.28 -3.60 -27.76
N GLU A 523 21.40 -3.64 -27.03
CA GLU A 523 22.10 -2.45 -26.53
C GLU A 523 23.01 -1.75 -27.57
N ILE A 524 23.21 -2.35 -28.75
CA ILE A 524 24.16 -1.83 -29.76
C ILE A 524 23.44 -1.05 -30.88
N HIS A 525 22.24 -1.48 -31.25
CA HIS A 525 21.46 -0.96 -32.39
C HIS A 525 22.22 -0.97 -33.75
N ASP A 526 23.01 -2.02 -34.03
CA ASP A 526 23.73 -2.20 -35.30
C ASP A 526 22.85 -2.86 -36.37
N GLU A 527 22.84 -2.34 -37.60
CA GLU A 527 22.03 -2.86 -38.73
C GLU A 527 22.20 -4.39 -38.96
N ARG A 528 23.38 -4.95 -38.70
CA ARG A 528 23.62 -6.40 -38.89
C ARG A 528 22.87 -7.26 -37.87
N SER A 529 22.47 -6.67 -36.73
CA SER A 529 21.72 -7.38 -35.69
C SER A 529 20.28 -7.68 -36.09
N GLU A 530 19.74 -6.97 -37.10
CA GLU A 530 18.40 -7.22 -37.64
C GLU A 530 18.20 -8.70 -38.00
N ALA A 531 19.12 -9.28 -38.77
CA ALA A 531 19.03 -10.67 -39.21
C ALA A 531 19.04 -11.67 -38.02
N TRP A 532 19.77 -11.34 -36.96
CA TRP A 532 19.83 -12.17 -35.75
C TRP A 532 18.52 -12.17 -34.98
N PHE A 533 17.84 -11.03 -34.90
CA PHE A 533 16.52 -10.94 -34.27
C PHE A 533 15.44 -11.65 -35.11
N VAL A 534 15.52 -11.56 -36.44
CA VAL A 534 14.65 -12.32 -37.35
C VAL A 534 14.83 -13.83 -37.18
N GLU A 535 16.05 -14.32 -36.96
CA GLU A 535 16.29 -15.73 -36.66
C GLU A 535 15.81 -16.10 -35.26
N GLY A 536 16.15 -15.29 -34.25
CA GLY A 536 15.89 -15.57 -32.83
C GLY A 536 14.42 -15.61 -32.44
N ILE A 537 13.53 -14.88 -33.15
CA ILE A 537 12.10 -14.87 -32.81
C ILE A 537 11.43 -16.23 -33.05
N SER A 538 12.04 -17.09 -33.86
CA SER A 538 11.58 -18.46 -34.11
C SER A 538 12.31 -19.52 -33.27
N ASP A 539 13.10 -19.12 -32.28
CA ASP A 539 13.78 -20.05 -31.36
C ASP A 539 12.78 -20.86 -30.52
N ALA A 540 13.17 -22.05 -30.06
CA ALA A 540 12.34 -22.88 -29.21
C ALA A 540 12.19 -22.34 -27.78
N SER A 541 13.13 -21.52 -27.31
CA SER A 541 13.13 -20.89 -25.98
C SER A 541 12.33 -19.58 -26.01
N PRO A 542 11.25 -19.44 -25.20
CA PRO A 542 10.53 -18.18 -25.07
C PRO A 542 11.43 -17.02 -24.67
N ARG A 543 12.45 -17.26 -23.84
CA ARG A 543 13.41 -16.22 -23.42
C ARG A 543 14.22 -15.66 -24.58
N VAL A 544 14.59 -16.50 -25.55
CA VAL A 544 15.25 -16.05 -26.80
C VAL A 544 14.27 -15.28 -27.66
N GLN A 545 13.03 -15.77 -27.81
CA GLN A 545 11.97 -15.08 -28.56
C GLN A 545 11.67 -13.68 -27.98
N TYR A 546 11.67 -13.54 -26.66
CA TYR A 546 11.45 -12.29 -25.95
C TYR A 546 12.50 -11.23 -26.34
N PHE A 547 13.79 -11.54 -26.21
CA PHE A 547 14.86 -10.59 -26.59
C PHE A 547 14.92 -10.36 -28.10
N ALA A 548 14.52 -11.35 -28.91
CA ALA A 548 14.40 -11.19 -30.35
C ALA A 548 13.30 -10.19 -30.73
N ALA A 549 12.12 -10.33 -30.14
CA ALA A 549 11.00 -9.43 -30.37
C ALA A 549 11.33 -7.99 -29.94
N LEU A 550 11.93 -7.81 -28.76
CA LEU A 550 12.40 -6.47 -28.34
C LEU A 550 13.39 -5.87 -29.34
N GLY A 551 14.33 -6.67 -29.85
CA GLY A 551 15.31 -6.19 -30.83
C GLY A 551 14.67 -5.71 -32.13
N LEU A 552 13.64 -6.41 -32.60
CA LEU A 552 12.88 -6.02 -33.79
C LEU A 552 12.13 -4.69 -33.63
N ALA A 553 11.95 -4.15 -32.42
CA ALA A 553 11.39 -2.81 -32.23
C ALA A 553 12.24 -1.71 -32.90
N HIS A 554 13.55 -1.95 -33.06
CA HIS A 554 14.48 -1.00 -33.67
C HIS A 554 14.58 -1.11 -35.20
N TYR A 555 13.99 -2.14 -35.81
CA TYR A 555 14.12 -2.42 -37.25
C TYR A 555 12.73 -2.51 -37.89
N PRO A 556 12.30 -1.48 -38.66
CA PRO A 556 10.99 -1.50 -39.31
C PRO A 556 10.93 -2.53 -40.45
N GLY A 557 9.72 -2.97 -40.79
CA GLY A 557 9.48 -3.86 -41.93
C GLY A 557 9.25 -5.34 -41.60
N HIS A 558 9.15 -5.69 -40.31
CA HIS A 558 8.93 -7.07 -39.83
C HIS A 558 7.54 -7.31 -39.23
N LEU A 559 6.57 -6.43 -39.53
CA LEU A 559 5.24 -6.48 -38.92
C LEU A 559 4.53 -7.83 -39.16
N GLU A 560 4.62 -8.39 -40.37
CA GLU A 560 4.07 -9.72 -40.68
C GLU A 560 4.72 -10.84 -39.87
N LEU A 561 6.04 -10.76 -39.64
CA LEU A 561 6.79 -11.72 -38.84
C LEU A 561 6.38 -11.66 -37.36
N LEU A 562 6.27 -10.45 -36.80
CA LEU A 562 5.80 -10.24 -35.42
C LEU A 562 4.38 -10.78 -35.23
N TYR A 563 3.47 -10.50 -36.18
CA TYR A 563 2.12 -11.05 -36.16
C TYR A 563 2.07 -12.57 -36.32
N GLY A 564 3.08 -13.19 -36.94
CA GLY A 564 3.24 -14.64 -36.98
C GLY A 564 3.39 -15.27 -35.59
N HIS A 565 3.82 -14.50 -34.60
CA HIS A 565 4.08 -14.96 -33.22
C HIS A 565 3.04 -14.47 -32.20
N ALA A 566 1.97 -13.80 -32.64
CA ALA A 566 0.96 -13.23 -31.76
C ALA A 566 0.23 -14.27 -30.88
N THR A 567 0.18 -15.54 -31.30
CA THR A 567 -0.49 -16.63 -30.57
C THR A 567 0.29 -17.15 -29.36
N THR A 568 1.39 -16.49 -28.97
CA THR A 568 2.17 -16.90 -27.81
C THR A 568 1.33 -16.93 -26.53
N ALA A 569 1.53 -17.96 -25.71
CA ALA A 569 0.94 -18.04 -24.37
C ALA A 569 1.81 -17.35 -23.32
N ASP A 570 3.07 -17.05 -23.65
CA ASP A 570 4.01 -16.39 -22.75
C ASP A 570 3.74 -14.88 -22.73
N ARG A 571 3.37 -14.36 -21.56
CA ARG A 571 3.00 -12.95 -21.39
C ARG A 571 4.16 -11.98 -21.63
N PHE A 572 5.39 -12.40 -21.37
CA PHE A 572 6.58 -11.55 -21.53
C PHE A 572 6.95 -11.48 -23.01
N VAL A 573 6.90 -12.61 -23.74
CA VAL A 573 7.03 -12.60 -25.21
C VAL A 573 5.93 -11.73 -25.83
N ARG A 574 4.68 -11.85 -25.38
CA ARG A 574 3.59 -10.97 -25.81
C ARG A 574 3.91 -9.50 -25.57
N SER A 575 4.44 -9.14 -24.40
CA SER A 575 4.81 -7.75 -24.11
C SER A 575 5.93 -7.24 -25.03
N ALA A 576 6.97 -8.05 -25.28
CA ALA A 576 8.01 -7.69 -26.25
C ALA A 576 7.48 -7.52 -27.68
N LEU A 577 6.51 -8.35 -28.09
CA LEU A 577 5.82 -8.17 -29.37
C LEU A 577 5.01 -6.86 -29.39
N VAL A 578 4.40 -6.44 -28.27
CA VAL A 578 3.69 -5.15 -28.17
C VAL A 578 4.65 -3.99 -28.39
N GLU A 579 5.81 -3.99 -27.75
CA GLU A 579 6.87 -2.99 -27.96
C GLU A 579 7.27 -2.92 -29.45
N ALA A 580 7.54 -4.09 -30.05
CA ALA A 580 7.97 -4.17 -31.43
C ALA A 580 6.91 -3.70 -32.42
N VAL A 581 5.66 -4.14 -32.25
CA VAL A 581 4.54 -3.73 -33.12
C VAL A 581 4.24 -2.24 -32.99
N ALA A 582 4.28 -1.70 -31.77
CA ALA A 582 4.07 -0.27 -31.53
C ALA A 582 5.14 0.60 -32.19
N ALA A 583 6.38 0.12 -32.25
CA ALA A 583 7.50 0.84 -32.87
C ALA A 583 7.50 0.78 -34.42
N GLN A 584 6.96 -0.28 -35.03
CA GLN A 584 7.13 -0.53 -36.46
C GLN A 584 6.10 0.13 -37.38
N ALA A 585 4.90 0.45 -36.90
CA ALA A 585 3.82 0.91 -37.76
C ALA A 585 3.00 2.05 -37.14
N PRO A 586 2.56 3.03 -37.94
CA PRO A 586 1.69 4.09 -37.44
C PRO A 586 0.32 3.53 -37.04
N PRO A 587 -0.40 4.20 -36.11
CA PRO A 587 -1.69 3.71 -35.61
C PRO A 587 -2.75 3.39 -36.67
N GLY A 588 -2.77 4.15 -37.77
CA GLY A 588 -3.71 3.93 -38.88
C GLY A 588 -3.49 2.58 -39.60
N GLU A 589 -2.24 2.11 -39.66
CA GLU A 589 -1.89 0.81 -40.24
C GLU A 589 -2.27 -0.33 -39.29
N LEU A 590 -1.92 -0.22 -38.00
CA LEU A 590 -2.28 -1.20 -36.97
C LEU A 590 -3.80 -1.41 -36.86
N SER A 591 -4.56 -0.33 -36.96
CA SER A 591 -6.02 -0.40 -36.89
C SER A 591 -6.67 -0.89 -38.18
N SER A 592 -5.96 -0.87 -39.32
CA SER A 592 -6.46 -1.42 -40.59
C SER A 592 -6.58 -2.96 -40.57
N LEU A 593 -5.98 -3.61 -39.56
CA LEU A 593 -5.89 -5.06 -39.40
C LEU A 593 -7.22 -5.74 -39.02
N ILE A 594 -8.28 -4.96 -38.81
CA ILE A 594 -9.61 -5.42 -38.43
C ILE A 594 -10.19 -6.47 -39.40
N VAL A 595 -9.86 -6.40 -40.68
CA VAL A 595 -10.61 -7.14 -41.71
C VAL A 595 -9.95 -8.47 -42.12
N LYS A 596 -8.71 -8.79 -41.68
CA LYS A 596 -7.98 -9.99 -42.18
C LYS A 596 -7.06 -10.72 -41.19
N HIS A 597 -7.06 -10.36 -39.90
CA HIS A 597 -6.14 -10.92 -38.91
C HIS A 597 -6.81 -11.83 -37.88
N THR A 598 -6.06 -12.73 -37.27
CA THR A 598 -6.54 -13.62 -36.19
C THR A 598 -6.90 -12.83 -34.93
N ARG A 599 -7.59 -13.45 -33.97
CA ARG A 599 -7.90 -12.81 -32.67
C ARG A 599 -6.64 -12.23 -32.02
N ASP A 600 -5.57 -13.02 -31.96
CA ASP A 600 -4.35 -12.64 -31.25
C ASP A 600 -3.60 -11.50 -31.91
N GLN A 601 -3.57 -11.48 -33.24
CA GLN A 601 -3.00 -10.39 -34.01
C GLN A 601 -3.77 -9.08 -33.80
N ARG A 602 -5.10 -9.16 -33.71
CA ARG A 602 -5.93 -7.99 -33.39
C ARG A 602 -5.74 -7.52 -31.95
N MET A 603 -5.66 -8.44 -30.97
CA MET A 603 -5.33 -8.10 -29.58
C MET A 603 -3.95 -7.44 -29.46
N LEU A 604 -2.93 -7.98 -30.13
CA LEU A 604 -1.60 -7.38 -30.17
C LEU A 604 -1.62 -5.94 -30.71
N SER A 605 -2.46 -5.67 -31.71
CA SER A 605 -2.67 -4.32 -32.25
C SER A 605 -3.36 -3.40 -31.24
N VAL A 606 -4.38 -3.89 -30.53
CA VAL A 606 -5.05 -3.13 -29.45
C VAL A 606 -4.05 -2.76 -28.35
N LEU A 607 -3.21 -3.69 -27.91
CA LEU A 607 -2.19 -3.43 -26.89
C LEU A 607 -1.12 -2.42 -27.37
N ALA A 608 -0.68 -2.51 -28.63
CA ALA A 608 0.24 -1.54 -29.22
C ALA A 608 -0.39 -0.12 -29.34
N LEU A 609 -1.68 -0.06 -29.70
CA LEU A 609 -2.44 1.20 -29.75
C LEU A 609 -2.69 1.78 -28.36
N ARG A 610 -2.91 0.93 -27.34
CA ARG A 610 -2.99 1.35 -25.93
C ARG A 610 -1.69 2.01 -25.49
N LYS A 611 -0.55 1.38 -25.75
CA LYS A 611 0.77 1.92 -25.39
C LYS A 611 1.02 3.31 -25.99
N THR A 612 0.59 3.51 -27.24
CA THR A 612 0.72 4.79 -27.96
C THR A 612 -0.42 5.77 -27.70
N ARG A 613 -1.34 5.46 -26.76
CA ARG A 613 -2.52 6.26 -26.40
C ARG A 613 -3.35 6.69 -27.62
N SER A 614 -3.54 5.78 -28.58
CA SER A 614 -4.07 6.12 -29.89
C SER A 614 -5.60 6.10 -29.98
N VAL A 615 -6.16 7.15 -30.57
CA VAL A 615 -7.60 7.26 -30.93
C VAL A 615 -8.08 6.13 -31.86
N GLU A 616 -7.17 5.47 -32.58
CA GLU A 616 -7.51 4.38 -33.50
C GLU A 616 -8.10 3.14 -32.81
N LEU A 617 -8.01 3.06 -31.47
CA LEU A 617 -8.71 2.05 -30.66
C LEU A 617 -10.22 2.03 -30.91
N ILE A 618 -10.83 3.16 -31.31
CA ILE A 618 -12.27 3.22 -31.62
C ILE A 618 -12.71 2.20 -32.66
N LYS A 619 -11.81 1.79 -33.57
CA LYS A 619 -12.15 0.83 -34.62
C LYS A 619 -12.36 -0.59 -34.07
N PHE A 620 -11.93 -0.88 -32.85
CA PHE A 620 -12.06 -2.19 -32.20
C PHE A 620 -13.29 -2.31 -31.28
N LEU A 621 -14.07 -1.23 -31.09
CA LEU A 621 -15.25 -1.21 -30.21
C LEU A 621 -16.37 -2.18 -30.65
N ASP A 622 -16.41 -2.51 -31.93
CA ASP A 622 -17.36 -3.45 -32.54
C ASP A 622 -16.69 -4.77 -32.98
N ASP A 623 -15.49 -5.09 -32.48
CA ASP A 623 -14.85 -6.38 -32.79
C ASP A 623 -15.76 -7.55 -32.42
N SER A 624 -15.74 -8.61 -33.21
CA SER A 624 -16.54 -9.81 -32.94
C SER A 624 -16.15 -10.52 -31.64
N ASN A 625 -14.90 -10.38 -31.19
CA ASN A 625 -14.40 -10.97 -29.96
C ASN A 625 -14.60 -10.04 -28.75
N ALA A 626 -15.19 -10.56 -27.66
CA ALA A 626 -15.49 -9.77 -26.46
C ALA A 626 -14.24 -9.19 -25.78
N GLN A 627 -13.18 -9.97 -25.62
CA GLN A 627 -11.95 -9.52 -24.94
C GLN A 627 -11.28 -8.36 -25.69
N ILE A 628 -11.32 -8.37 -27.03
CA ILE A 628 -10.79 -7.27 -27.84
C ILE A 628 -11.60 -5.99 -27.64
N ARG A 629 -12.94 -6.10 -27.63
CA ARG A 629 -13.81 -4.95 -27.36
C ARG A 629 -13.56 -4.40 -25.96
N ASP A 630 -13.48 -5.28 -24.96
CA ASP A 630 -13.29 -4.89 -23.57
C ASP A 630 -11.94 -4.20 -23.35
N GLU A 631 -10.84 -4.75 -23.89
CA GLU A 631 -9.53 -4.11 -23.81
C GLU A 631 -9.52 -2.75 -24.50
N ALA A 632 -10.17 -2.59 -25.66
CA ALA A 632 -10.25 -1.30 -26.35
C ALA A 632 -11.06 -0.26 -25.57
N ILE A 633 -12.19 -0.64 -24.96
CA ILE A 633 -13.01 0.23 -24.11
C ILE A 633 -12.21 0.67 -22.89
N CYS A 634 -11.58 -0.28 -22.18
CA CYS A 634 -10.76 0.02 -21.01
C CYS A 634 -9.56 0.91 -21.38
N ALA A 635 -8.85 0.61 -22.47
CA ALA A 635 -7.72 1.42 -22.92
C ALA A 635 -8.10 2.87 -23.26
N ILE A 636 -9.23 3.11 -23.94
CA ILE A 636 -9.68 4.47 -24.26
C ILE A 636 -9.92 5.29 -22.99
N TYR A 637 -10.54 4.67 -21.98
CA TYR A 637 -10.84 5.35 -20.73
C TYR A 637 -9.59 5.52 -19.85
N ASP A 638 -8.88 4.42 -19.56
CA ASP A 638 -7.79 4.35 -18.58
C ASP A 638 -6.52 5.07 -19.06
N CYS A 639 -6.33 5.23 -20.38
CA CYS A 639 -5.24 6.03 -20.95
C CYS A 639 -5.66 7.46 -21.31
N GLU A 640 -6.85 7.87 -20.87
CA GLU A 640 -7.40 9.22 -21.02
C GLU A 640 -7.41 9.75 -22.46
N ILE A 641 -7.86 8.91 -23.40
CA ILE A 641 -7.98 9.28 -24.81
C ILE A 641 -9.26 10.11 -24.99
N ILE A 642 -9.23 11.37 -24.54
CA ILE A 642 -10.41 12.25 -24.44
C ILE A 642 -11.20 12.31 -25.76
N SER A 643 -10.51 12.40 -26.90
CA SER A 643 -11.14 12.47 -28.22
C SER A 643 -11.91 11.20 -28.64
N ALA A 644 -11.72 10.08 -27.94
CA ALA A 644 -12.37 8.79 -28.19
C ALA A 644 -13.50 8.47 -27.19
N LYS A 645 -13.64 9.25 -26.10
CA LYS A 645 -14.64 8.98 -25.05
C LYS A 645 -16.09 9.02 -25.59
N GLU A 646 -16.38 9.85 -26.59
CA GLU A 646 -17.70 9.94 -27.25
C GLU A 646 -18.09 8.60 -27.91
N GLN A 647 -17.17 7.94 -28.59
CA GLN A 647 -17.43 6.67 -29.27
C GLN A 647 -17.71 5.55 -28.27
N VAL A 648 -17.06 5.58 -27.10
CA VAL A 648 -17.36 4.66 -25.99
C VAL A 648 -18.69 5.00 -25.34
N ALA A 649 -19.00 6.29 -25.12
CA ALA A 649 -20.28 6.75 -24.59
C ALA A 649 -21.46 6.35 -25.49
N ALA A 650 -21.28 6.24 -26.80
CA ALA A 650 -22.31 5.81 -27.74
C ALA A 650 -22.69 4.32 -27.64
N LEU A 651 -21.89 3.50 -26.94
CA LEU A 651 -22.21 2.09 -26.72
C LEU A 651 -23.35 1.93 -25.70
N SER A 652 -24.13 0.85 -25.83
CA SER A 652 -25.11 0.45 -24.82
C SER A 652 -24.41 -0.21 -23.64
N ALA A 653 -24.81 0.13 -22.41
CA ALA A 653 -24.36 -0.52 -21.17
C ALA A 653 -24.97 -1.94 -21.02
N ASP A 654 -24.56 -2.87 -21.90
CA ASP A 654 -25.10 -4.24 -21.98
C ASP A 654 -24.15 -5.26 -21.35
N HIS A 655 -24.53 -5.74 -20.16
CA HIS A 655 -23.81 -6.77 -19.38
C HIS A 655 -23.71 -8.14 -20.07
N ASN A 656 -24.51 -8.40 -21.11
CA ASN A 656 -24.37 -9.63 -21.90
C ASN A 656 -23.31 -9.50 -23.01
N LYS A 657 -22.97 -8.26 -23.38
CA LYS A 657 -22.05 -7.95 -24.49
C LYS A 657 -20.65 -7.56 -24.00
N TYR A 658 -20.55 -6.91 -22.85
CA TYR A 658 -19.33 -6.31 -22.31
C TYR A 658 -19.08 -6.77 -20.88
N SER A 659 -17.81 -6.78 -20.47
CA SER A 659 -17.45 -7.03 -19.07
C SER A 659 -17.96 -5.92 -18.14
N SER A 660 -18.09 -6.20 -16.85
CA SER A 660 -18.45 -5.18 -15.84
C SER A 660 -17.49 -3.98 -15.85
N ALA A 661 -16.20 -4.22 -16.06
CA ALA A 661 -15.18 -3.18 -16.17
C ALA A 661 -15.46 -2.24 -17.36
N SER A 662 -15.82 -2.81 -18.52
CA SER A 662 -16.21 -2.06 -19.72
C SER A 662 -17.53 -1.31 -19.54
N VAL A 663 -18.55 -1.95 -18.95
CA VAL A 663 -19.86 -1.30 -18.70
C VAL A 663 -19.69 -0.08 -17.81
N ARG A 664 -18.90 -0.19 -16.74
CA ARG A 664 -18.61 0.94 -15.85
C ARG A 664 -18.00 2.13 -16.62
N ARG A 665 -17.05 1.86 -17.52
CA ARG A 665 -16.37 2.89 -18.34
C ARG A 665 -17.28 3.47 -19.43
N ILE A 666 -18.19 2.67 -19.98
CA ILE A 666 -19.27 3.18 -20.86
C ILE A 666 -20.14 4.19 -20.11
N LEU A 667 -20.61 3.84 -18.92
CA LEU A 667 -21.43 4.73 -18.07
C LEU A 667 -20.66 6.00 -17.66
N ALA A 668 -19.38 5.85 -17.30
CA ALA A 668 -18.52 6.98 -16.95
C ALA A 668 -18.25 7.91 -18.15
N CYS A 669 -18.05 7.37 -19.36
CA CYS A 669 -17.97 8.16 -20.59
C CYS A 669 -19.29 8.92 -20.87
N LYS A 670 -20.45 8.29 -20.68
CA LYS A 670 -21.76 8.97 -20.80
C LYS A 670 -21.87 10.15 -19.84
N ASN A 671 -21.44 9.97 -18.59
CA ASN A 671 -21.33 11.07 -17.62
C ASN A 671 -20.36 12.13 -18.11
N PHE A 672 -19.13 11.78 -18.50
CA PHE A 672 -18.13 12.73 -18.98
C PHE A 672 -18.66 13.64 -20.10
N ILE A 673 -19.30 13.08 -21.12
CA ILE A 673 -19.86 13.85 -22.25
C ILE A 673 -21.02 14.76 -21.81
N GLY A 674 -21.89 14.29 -20.90
CA GLY A 674 -22.87 15.17 -20.27
C GLY A 674 -24.05 15.62 -21.17
N SER A 675 -24.39 14.85 -22.21
CA SER A 675 -25.52 15.19 -23.11
C SER A 675 -26.88 14.84 -22.49
N LYS A 676 -27.96 15.54 -22.88
CA LYS A 676 -29.32 15.22 -22.43
C LYS A 676 -29.73 13.77 -22.73
N ALA A 677 -29.38 13.25 -23.91
CA ALA A 677 -29.66 11.86 -24.26
C ALA A 677 -28.95 10.88 -23.32
N TYR A 678 -27.71 11.18 -22.94
CA TYR A 678 -26.98 10.35 -21.98
C TYR A 678 -27.50 10.48 -20.54
N ALA A 679 -28.04 11.63 -20.14
CA ALA A 679 -28.78 11.74 -18.89
C ALA A 679 -30.01 10.82 -18.87
N GLU A 680 -30.78 10.78 -19.97
CA GLU A 680 -31.94 9.88 -20.12
C GLU A 680 -31.53 8.40 -20.07
N GLU A 681 -30.42 8.03 -20.72
CA GLU A 681 -29.89 6.66 -20.68
C GLU A 681 -29.38 6.26 -19.29
N LEU A 682 -28.63 7.14 -18.62
CA LEU A 682 -28.16 6.90 -17.24
C LEU A 682 -29.35 6.77 -16.28
N HIS A 683 -30.36 7.64 -16.40
CA HIS A 683 -31.59 7.54 -15.62
C HIS A 683 -32.34 6.23 -15.88
N SER A 684 -32.43 5.81 -17.14
CA SER A 684 -33.03 4.52 -17.50
C SER A 684 -32.25 3.34 -16.91
N TYR A 685 -30.92 3.40 -16.93
CA TYR A 685 -30.06 2.38 -16.33
C TYR A 685 -30.25 2.32 -14.81
N ALA A 686 -30.27 3.47 -14.14
CA ALA A 686 -30.51 3.59 -12.70
C ALA A 686 -31.92 3.14 -12.27
N SER A 687 -32.90 3.23 -13.16
CA SER A 687 -34.30 2.83 -12.91
C SER A 687 -34.56 1.33 -13.11
N ASP A 688 -33.61 0.60 -13.69
CA ASP A 688 -33.72 -0.85 -13.91
C ASP A 688 -33.02 -1.60 -12.77
N ALA A 689 -33.82 -2.06 -11.81
CA ALA A 689 -33.36 -2.79 -10.63
C ALA A 689 -32.75 -4.18 -10.94
N SER A 690 -32.69 -4.60 -12.21
CA SER A 690 -31.94 -5.81 -12.60
C SER A 690 -30.45 -5.56 -12.81
N ASN A 691 -30.02 -4.31 -12.91
CA ASN A 691 -28.61 -3.94 -13.00
C ASN A 691 -27.91 -4.10 -11.63
N PRO A 692 -26.58 -4.30 -11.61
CA PRO A 692 -25.84 -4.48 -10.35
C PRO A 692 -25.92 -3.24 -9.44
N ASP A 693 -26.24 -3.47 -8.16
CA ASP A 693 -26.44 -2.41 -7.15
C ASP A 693 -25.29 -1.39 -7.10
N TYR A 694 -24.04 -1.87 -7.12
CA TYR A 694 -22.87 -0.98 -7.09
C TYR A 694 -22.78 -0.03 -8.29
N LEU A 695 -23.30 -0.40 -9.48
CA LEU A 695 -23.37 0.50 -10.63
C LEU A 695 -24.59 1.42 -10.57
N LEU A 696 -25.70 0.98 -9.96
CA LEU A 696 -26.87 1.83 -9.73
C LEU A 696 -26.49 3.01 -8.83
N GLU A 697 -25.73 2.74 -7.77
CA GLU A 697 -25.21 3.76 -6.84
C GLU A 697 -24.28 4.75 -7.56
N GLU A 698 -23.29 4.27 -8.32
CA GLU A 698 -22.38 5.13 -9.10
C GLU A 698 -23.15 6.04 -10.08
N VAL A 699 -24.14 5.48 -10.80
CA VAL A 699 -24.94 6.23 -11.76
C VAL A 699 -25.87 7.24 -11.07
N ALA A 700 -26.41 6.91 -9.91
CA ALA A 700 -27.19 7.85 -9.10
C ALA A 700 -26.36 9.08 -8.72
N VAL A 701 -25.08 8.88 -8.35
CA VAL A 701 -24.16 9.98 -8.07
C VAL A 701 -23.89 10.83 -9.32
N TYR A 702 -23.72 10.23 -10.51
CA TYR A 702 -23.60 10.99 -11.77
C TYR A 702 -24.80 11.91 -12.02
N LEU A 703 -26.02 11.39 -11.81
CA LEU A 703 -27.26 12.14 -12.02
C LEU A 703 -27.47 13.23 -10.96
N GLN A 704 -27.16 12.95 -9.69
CA GLN A 704 -27.24 13.94 -8.61
C GLN A 704 -26.30 15.12 -8.85
N LYS A 705 -25.08 14.84 -9.34
CA LYS A 705 -24.07 15.86 -9.66
C LYS A 705 -24.16 16.33 -11.12
N TRP A 706 -25.25 16.06 -11.83
CA TRP A 706 -25.31 16.27 -13.27
C TRP A 706 -25.10 17.74 -13.66
N ALA A 707 -25.78 18.66 -12.98
CA ALA A 707 -25.72 20.09 -13.29
C ALA A 707 -24.35 20.73 -12.99
N ALA A 708 -23.60 20.15 -12.05
CA ALA A 708 -22.31 20.64 -11.58
C ALA A 708 -21.41 19.42 -11.28
N PRO A 709 -20.87 18.76 -12.33
CA PRO A 709 -19.99 17.62 -12.14
C PRO A 709 -18.76 18.04 -11.35
N HIS A 710 -18.32 17.15 -10.46
CA HIS A 710 -17.07 17.33 -9.74
C HIS A 710 -15.89 17.21 -10.72
N GLY A 711 -14.86 18.04 -10.57
CA GLY A 711 -13.72 18.07 -11.50
C GLY A 711 -12.84 16.82 -11.51
N PHE A 712 -12.96 15.95 -10.49
CA PHE A 712 -12.24 14.67 -10.45
C PHE A 712 -13.11 13.51 -10.93
N ASP A 713 -12.51 12.67 -11.76
CA ASP A 713 -13.12 11.44 -12.26
C ASP A 713 -13.43 10.44 -11.14
N MET A 714 -14.62 9.81 -11.13
CA MET A 714 -14.98 8.88 -10.05
C MET A 714 -14.31 7.49 -10.14
N LEU A 715 -13.68 7.16 -11.27
CA LEU A 715 -12.97 5.90 -11.44
C LEU A 715 -11.46 6.10 -11.28
N LEU A 716 -10.88 7.06 -11.99
CA LEU A 716 -9.44 7.31 -12.03
C LEU A 716 -8.99 8.30 -10.97
N ASN A 717 -9.89 9.16 -10.49
CA ASN A 717 -9.58 10.32 -9.66
C ASN A 717 -8.57 11.28 -10.29
N GLU A 718 -8.47 11.25 -11.62
CA GLU A 718 -7.75 12.26 -12.39
C GLU A 718 -8.62 13.52 -12.50
N TRP A 719 -7.97 14.68 -12.43
CA TRP A 719 -8.64 15.94 -12.69
C TRP A 719 -8.93 16.10 -14.19
N GLN A 720 -10.16 16.45 -14.55
CA GLN A 720 -10.56 16.73 -15.91
C GLN A 720 -11.59 17.87 -15.98
N GLU A 721 -11.51 18.68 -17.04
CA GLU A 721 -12.55 19.67 -17.34
C GLU A 721 -13.76 18.98 -17.98
N PHE A 722 -14.92 19.11 -17.35
CA PHE A 722 -16.18 18.62 -17.91
C PHE A 722 -16.80 19.65 -18.86
N PRO A 723 -17.41 19.22 -19.99
CA PRO A 723 -18.20 20.11 -20.84
C PRO A 723 -19.33 20.80 -20.06
N LEU A 724 -19.69 22.02 -20.45
CA LEU A 724 -20.85 22.73 -19.90
C LEU A 724 -22.14 21.94 -20.18
N ARG A 725 -22.97 21.74 -19.15
CA ARG A 725 -24.21 20.96 -19.22
C ARG A 725 -25.44 21.86 -19.11
N ASP A 726 -26.49 21.51 -19.85
CA ASP A 726 -27.81 22.15 -19.73
C ASP A 726 -28.52 21.60 -18.49
N THR A 727 -28.82 22.45 -17.51
CA THR A 727 -29.49 22.07 -16.26
C THR A 727 -30.92 21.58 -16.47
N ASP A 728 -31.58 21.96 -17.58
CA ASP A 728 -32.89 21.43 -17.94
C ASP A 728 -32.81 19.97 -18.44
N SER A 729 -31.61 19.43 -18.70
CA SER A 729 -31.41 18.07 -19.20
C SER A 729 -31.90 16.99 -18.25
N VAL A 730 -31.85 17.23 -16.93
CA VAL A 730 -32.30 16.28 -15.88
C VAL A 730 -33.63 16.68 -15.25
N LYS A 731 -34.29 17.70 -15.79
CA LYS A 731 -35.53 18.22 -15.22
C LYS A 731 -36.68 17.24 -15.42
N GLY A 732 -37.25 16.76 -14.30
CA GLY A 732 -38.27 15.71 -14.31
C GLY A 732 -37.70 14.30 -14.44
N MET A 733 -36.37 14.13 -14.40
CA MET A 733 -35.70 12.86 -14.09
C MET A 733 -35.58 12.70 -12.57
N ASP A 734 -36.70 12.93 -11.88
CA ASP A 734 -36.80 12.66 -10.47
C ASP A 734 -36.64 11.15 -10.31
N LEU A 735 -35.47 10.72 -9.82
CA LEU A 735 -35.28 9.35 -9.42
C LEU A 735 -36.26 9.08 -8.29
N ASP A 736 -37.35 8.37 -8.59
CA ASP A 736 -38.30 7.93 -7.58
C ASP A 736 -37.64 6.82 -6.75
N PHE A 737 -36.78 7.19 -5.80
CA PHE A 737 -36.28 6.24 -4.81
C PHE A 737 -37.42 5.61 -3.99
N SER A 738 -38.68 6.07 -4.11
CA SER A 738 -39.83 5.36 -3.54
C SER A 738 -40.25 4.12 -4.34
N SER A 739 -39.72 3.84 -5.54
CA SER A 739 -39.87 2.51 -6.18
C SER A 739 -39.03 1.43 -5.48
N ILE A 740 -38.21 1.80 -4.49
CA ILE A 740 -37.85 0.97 -3.33
C ILE A 740 -39.12 0.85 -2.43
N LYS A 741 -40.26 0.46 -3.02
CA LYS A 741 -41.64 0.61 -2.49
C LYS A 741 -42.07 -0.53 -1.58
N ALA A 742 -41.11 -1.23 -0.98
CA ALA A 742 -41.32 -2.40 -0.14
C ALA A 742 -41.40 -2.06 1.37
N GLU A 743 -41.53 -0.78 1.74
CA GLU A 743 -41.21 -0.33 3.09
C GLU A 743 -42.40 0.18 3.93
N GLY A 744 -42.37 -0.08 5.24
CA GLY A 744 -43.47 0.09 6.21
C GLY A 744 -43.75 1.52 6.71
N PRO A 745 -44.73 1.70 7.64
CA PRO A 745 -45.20 3.02 8.12
C PRO A 745 -44.11 3.91 8.71
N LEU A 746 -43.12 3.32 9.40
CA LEU A 746 -41.98 4.03 9.98
C LEU A 746 -41.08 4.67 8.93
N VAL A 747 -40.91 4.01 7.78
CA VAL A 747 -40.12 4.53 6.67
C VAL A 747 -40.85 5.68 5.99
N ARG A 748 -42.17 5.56 5.82
CA ARG A 748 -42.99 6.66 5.30
C ARG A 748 -42.98 7.87 6.25
N GLY A 749 -43.12 7.65 7.55
CA GLY A 749 -43.01 8.71 8.57
C GLY A 749 -41.62 9.37 8.60
N LYS A 750 -40.55 8.58 8.45
CA LYS A 750 -39.17 9.08 8.31
C LYS A 750 -39.02 9.96 7.06
N LYS A 751 -39.59 9.53 5.94
CA LYS A 751 -39.56 10.29 4.68
C LYS A 751 -40.35 11.60 4.78
N ILE A 752 -41.51 11.59 5.44
CA ILE A 752 -42.27 12.81 5.76
C ILE A 752 -41.44 13.75 6.64
N PHE A 753 -40.70 13.22 7.61
CA PHE A 753 -39.80 14.00 8.45
C PHE A 753 -38.62 14.61 7.67
N SER A 754 -37.97 13.83 6.80
CA SER A 754 -36.74 14.25 6.11
C SER A 754 -36.96 15.13 4.89
N GLU A 755 -38.06 14.94 4.16
CA GLU A 755 -38.24 15.47 2.81
C GLU A 755 -39.48 16.37 2.63
N ASN A 756 -40.39 16.44 3.61
CA ASN A 756 -41.61 17.25 3.45
C ASN A 756 -41.33 18.76 3.58
N ALA A 757 -41.28 19.43 2.42
CA ALA A 757 -40.96 20.85 2.30
C ALA A 757 -41.96 21.80 2.98
N VAL A 758 -43.20 21.37 3.24
CA VAL A 758 -44.25 22.19 3.90
C VAL A 758 -44.02 22.26 5.41
N LEU A 759 -43.60 21.16 6.02
CA LEU A 759 -43.24 21.09 7.44
C LEU A 759 -41.81 21.58 7.71
N GLY A 760 -40.87 21.24 6.82
CA GLY A 760 -39.48 21.65 6.93
C GLY A 760 -38.78 21.19 8.21
N CYS A 761 -39.16 20.03 8.77
CA CYS A 761 -38.66 19.55 10.08
C CYS A 761 -37.13 19.52 10.17
N THR A 762 -36.44 19.08 9.11
CA THR A 762 -34.97 19.02 9.02
C THR A 762 -34.27 20.38 8.93
N LYS A 763 -35.02 21.46 8.70
CA LYS A 763 -34.45 22.82 8.79
C LYS A 763 -34.15 23.23 10.23
N CYS A 764 -34.79 22.57 11.20
CA CYS A 764 -34.64 22.88 12.61
C CYS A 764 -34.18 21.68 13.43
N HIS A 765 -34.62 20.46 13.12
CA HIS A 765 -34.35 19.26 13.94
C HIS A 765 -33.42 18.29 13.22
N SER A 766 -32.42 17.78 13.94
CA SER A 766 -31.63 16.61 13.54
C SER A 766 -32.31 15.31 13.95
N MET A 767 -31.87 14.21 13.33
CA MET A 767 -32.10 12.85 13.81
C MET A 767 -30.75 12.16 13.86
N SER A 768 -30.32 11.76 15.05
CA SER A 768 -29.01 11.11 15.28
C SER A 768 -27.83 11.97 14.81
N GLY A 769 -27.89 13.28 15.02
CA GLY A 769 -26.77 14.21 14.81
C GLY A 769 -26.48 14.65 13.38
N VAL A 770 -27.21 14.18 12.35
CA VAL A 770 -26.92 14.51 10.93
C VAL A 770 -28.20 14.87 10.17
N THR A 771 -28.10 15.75 9.17
CA THR A 771 -29.16 15.93 8.15
C THR A 771 -28.86 15.09 6.90
N PRO A 772 -29.88 14.72 6.08
CA PRO A 772 -29.73 13.81 4.92
C PRO A 772 -28.75 14.26 3.82
N ASP A 773 -28.26 15.50 3.87
CA ASP A 773 -27.26 16.11 2.99
C ASP A 773 -25.83 16.10 3.59
N GLY A 774 -25.63 15.46 4.75
CA GLY A 774 -24.31 15.24 5.36
C GLY A 774 -23.78 16.40 6.20
N PHE A 775 -24.63 17.39 6.54
CA PHE A 775 -24.26 18.51 7.42
C PHE A 775 -24.95 18.43 8.79
N VAL A 776 -24.47 19.19 9.77
CA VAL A 776 -25.06 19.32 11.12
C VAL A 776 -25.79 20.66 11.21
N ASN A 777 -27.08 20.67 11.59
CA ASN A 777 -27.88 21.88 11.69
C ASN A 777 -28.25 22.18 13.16
N LEU A 778 -27.93 23.39 13.66
CA LEU A 778 -27.92 23.75 15.10
C LEU A 778 -29.19 24.46 15.61
N ALA A 779 -30.28 24.51 14.82
CA ALA A 779 -31.43 25.38 15.10
C ALA A 779 -32.50 24.82 16.08
N GLY A 780 -32.48 23.52 16.38
CA GLY A 780 -33.48 22.83 17.21
C GLY A 780 -32.95 21.49 17.75
N PRO A 781 -33.58 20.92 18.80
CA PRO A 781 -33.07 19.72 19.46
C PRO A 781 -33.19 18.48 18.58
N ASP A 782 -32.27 17.55 18.76
CA ASP A 782 -32.37 16.21 18.19
C ASP A 782 -33.62 15.50 18.71
N LEU A 783 -34.39 14.91 17.80
CA LEU A 783 -35.64 14.22 18.13
C LEU A 783 -35.46 12.70 18.26
N SER A 784 -34.23 12.20 18.12
CA SER A 784 -33.88 10.82 18.48
C SER A 784 -34.24 10.57 19.96
N GLY A 785 -35.22 9.70 20.18
CA GLY A 785 -35.73 9.33 21.51
C GLY A 785 -36.96 10.10 22.01
N ILE A 786 -37.63 10.92 21.20
CA ILE A 786 -38.81 11.70 21.63
C ILE A 786 -39.99 10.84 22.14
N GLY A 787 -40.24 9.69 21.52
CA GLY A 787 -41.27 8.70 21.90
C GLY A 787 -41.08 8.07 23.28
N SER A 788 -39.88 8.20 23.86
CA SER A 788 -39.53 7.77 25.23
C SER A 788 -40.04 8.72 26.27
N LYS A 789 -40.11 10.00 25.90
CA LYS A 789 -40.46 11.12 26.77
C LYS A 789 -41.94 11.46 26.66
N TYR A 790 -42.53 11.24 25.49
CA TYR A 790 -43.90 11.60 25.17
C TYR A 790 -44.58 10.50 24.36
N ASP A 791 -45.84 10.21 24.68
CA ASP A 791 -46.63 9.24 23.91
C ASP A 791 -47.18 9.83 22.61
N ALA A 792 -47.78 8.99 21.78
CA ALA A 792 -48.30 9.37 20.47
C ALA A 792 -49.35 10.48 20.54
N GLU A 793 -50.19 10.51 21.59
CA GLU A 793 -51.21 11.54 21.75
C GLU A 793 -50.58 12.89 22.13
N GLN A 794 -49.52 12.86 22.95
CA GLN A 794 -48.74 14.05 23.32
C GLN A 794 -47.93 14.61 22.16
N ILE A 795 -47.27 13.74 21.37
CA ILE A 795 -46.49 14.14 20.19
C ILE A 795 -47.42 14.71 19.12
N LEU A 796 -48.55 14.04 18.87
CA LEU A 796 -49.59 14.53 17.99
C LEU A 796 -50.04 15.94 18.41
N LYS A 797 -50.26 16.17 19.71
CA LYS A 797 -50.63 17.48 20.23
C LYS A 797 -49.54 18.55 20.03
N PHE A 798 -48.26 18.22 20.17
CA PHE A 798 -47.17 19.18 19.91
C PHE A 798 -47.09 19.61 18.44
N ILE A 799 -47.41 18.70 17.53
CA ILE A 799 -47.42 18.94 16.08
C ILE A 799 -48.66 19.74 15.67
N THR A 800 -49.82 19.41 16.24
CA THR A 800 -51.12 20.00 15.84
C THR A 800 -51.50 21.27 16.61
N GLU A 801 -50.92 21.50 17.79
CA GLU A 801 -51.13 22.69 18.63
C GLU A 801 -49.77 23.33 19.05
N PRO A 802 -48.95 23.80 18.08
CA PRO A 802 -47.66 24.40 18.40
C PRO A 802 -47.81 25.69 19.24
N ARG A 803 -46.85 25.94 20.15
CA ARG A 803 -46.84 27.16 20.96
C ARG A 803 -46.73 28.41 20.05
N PRO A 804 -47.29 29.58 20.45
CA PRO A 804 -47.28 30.79 19.62
C PRO A 804 -45.89 31.30 19.24
N GLU A 805 -44.85 30.88 19.96
CA GLU A 805 -43.47 31.34 19.84
C GLU A 805 -42.57 30.34 19.09
N SER A 806 -43.09 29.19 18.62
CA SER A 806 -42.30 28.22 17.85
C SER A 806 -42.21 28.59 16.37
N ALA A 807 -41.15 28.14 15.69
CA ALA A 807 -40.96 28.32 14.24
C ALA A 807 -41.85 27.39 13.39
N MET A 808 -42.73 26.57 13.99
CA MET A 808 -43.59 25.65 13.27
C MET A 808 -44.86 26.34 12.74
N PRO A 809 -45.37 25.97 11.54
CA PRO A 809 -46.64 26.48 11.04
C PRO A 809 -47.81 26.18 11.99
N GLN A 810 -48.64 27.18 12.30
CA GLN A 810 -49.79 27.02 13.22
C GLN A 810 -50.99 26.28 12.61
N ASP A 811 -50.98 26.03 11.31
CA ASP A 811 -52.08 25.45 10.51
C ASP A 811 -51.77 24.03 9.98
N ILE A 812 -50.89 23.27 10.65
CA ILE A 812 -50.44 21.93 10.22
C ILE A 812 -51.62 20.96 10.01
N SER A 813 -52.64 21.00 10.87
CA SER A 813 -53.82 20.13 10.79
C SER A 813 -54.72 20.41 9.59
N GLU A 814 -54.56 21.56 8.91
CA GLU A 814 -55.24 21.86 7.64
C GLU A 814 -54.39 21.51 6.41
N LYS A 815 -53.10 21.19 6.60
CA LYS A 815 -52.09 20.97 5.54
C LYS A 815 -51.59 19.53 5.39
N MET A 816 -51.97 18.63 6.29
CA MET A 816 -51.65 17.20 6.23
C MET A 816 -52.91 16.36 6.39
N SER A 817 -52.96 15.21 5.71
CA SER A 817 -54.04 14.23 5.94
C SER A 817 -53.87 13.51 7.28
N ASP A 818 -54.97 13.04 7.87
CA ASP A 818 -54.95 12.28 9.13
C ASP A 818 -54.02 11.04 9.05
N SER A 819 -53.89 10.43 7.88
CA SER A 819 -52.98 9.29 7.66
C SER A 819 -51.51 9.66 7.63
N GLU A 820 -51.14 10.79 7.03
CA GLU A 820 -49.74 11.27 7.01
C GLU A 820 -49.31 11.75 8.40
N LEU A 821 -50.25 12.39 9.10
CA LEU A 821 -50.05 12.83 10.46
C LEU A 821 -49.89 11.64 11.41
N SER A 822 -50.69 10.58 11.23
CA SER A 822 -50.54 9.32 11.95
C SER A 822 -49.20 8.63 11.64
N ASP A 823 -48.80 8.50 10.36
CA ASP A 823 -47.53 7.87 9.98
C ASP A 823 -46.32 8.63 10.57
N LEU A 824 -46.38 9.98 10.60
CA LEU A 824 -45.34 10.82 11.22
C LEU A 824 -45.32 10.69 12.75
N VAL A 825 -46.50 10.68 13.40
CA VAL A 825 -46.61 10.51 14.84
C VAL A 825 -46.16 9.11 15.23
N ASP A 826 -46.51 8.07 14.49
CA ASP A 826 -46.07 6.69 14.75
C ASP A 826 -44.55 6.57 14.61
N PHE A 827 -43.95 7.24 13.62
CA PHE A 827 -42.50 7.34 13.48
C PHE A 827 -41.84 8.00 14.70
N LEU A 828 -42.35 9.16 15.14
CA LEU A 828 -41.79 9.91 16.28
C LEU A 828 -42.08 9.23 17.63
N SER A 829 -43.22 8.57 17.77
CA SER A 829 -43.65 7.89 19.01
C SER A 829 -43.03 6.51 19.17
N GLY A 830 -42.62 5.91 18.06
CA GLY A 830 -41.80 4.71 18.04
C GLY A 830 -40.41 4.93 18.63
N GLN A 831 -40.00 6.17 18.90
CA GLN A 831 -38.70 6.51 19.47
C GLN A 831 -38.66 6.34 21.00
N LYS A 832 -38.98 5.15 21.57
CA LYS A 832 -39.04 4.84 23.03
C LYS A 832 -37.74 4.32 23.64
N ASP A 833 -37.43 4.76 24.86
CA ASP A 833 -36.17 4.50 25.55
C ASP A 833 -36.38 4.11 27.02
N LYS A 834 -36.31 2.80 27.31
CA LYS A 834 -36.38 2.19 28.67
C LYS A 834 -35.07 2.32 29.46
N THR A 835 -34.43 3.47 29.39
CA THR A 835 -33.02 3.58 29.78
C THR A 835 -32.86 4.40 31.04
N VAL A 836 -32.12 3.85 32.01
CA VAL A 836 -31.64 4.58 33.19
C VAL A 836 -30.20 5.01 32.92
N THR A 837 -29.99 6.29 32.71
CA THR A 837 -28.65 6.85 32.43
C THR A 837 -27.94 7.22 33.74
N LEU A 838 -26.81 6.57 34.03
CA LEU A 838 -25.87 6.93 35.08
C LEU A 838 -24.83 7.91 34.51
N ASN A 839 -24.90 9.18 34.90
CA ASN A 839 -23.95 10.20 34.44
C ASN A 839 -22.67 10.12 35.27
N LEU A 840 -21.51 10.07 34.61
CA LEU A 840 -20.20 9.94 35.24
C LEU A 840 -19.34 11.21 35.11
N ALA A 841 -19.60 12.04 34.10
CA ALA A 841 -19.04 13.37 33.82
C ALA A 841 -19.95 14.11 32.80
N ASP A 842 -19.66 15.37 32.46
CA ASP A 842 -20.52 16.25 31.63
C ASP A 842 -20.91 15.65 30.26
N GLU A 843 -20.10 14.75 29.69
CA GLU A 843 -20.35 14.09 28.39
C GLU A 843 -20.33 12.55 28.45
N ASN A 844 -20.01 11.94 29.59
CA ASN A 844 -19.86 10.48 29.73
C ASN A 844 -20.96 9.87 30.60
N SER A 845 -21.68 8.88 30.07
CA SER A 845 -22.75 8.21 30.80
C SER A 845 -22.86 6.72 30.47
N ILE A 846 -23.43 5.94 31.39
CA ILE A 846 -23.75 4.53 31.17
C ILE A 846 -25.26 4.35 31.28
N GLU A 847 -25.84 3.81 30.23
CA GLU A 847 -27.26 3.55 30.13
C GLU A 847 -27.58 2.12 30.58
N PHE A 848 -28.55 1.94 31.47
CA PHE A 848 -28.96 0.64 32.00
C PHE A 848 -30.40 0.28 31.61
N LYS A 849 -30.62 -1.00 31.27
CA LYS A 849 -31.95 -1.62 31.19
C LYS A 849 -32.20 -2.46 32.42
N GLU A 850 -33.43 -2.40 32.93
CA GLU A 850 -33.94 -3.34 33.92
C GLU A 850 -34.39 -4.64 33.24
N ILE A 851 -33.91 -5.78 33.73
CA ILE A 851 -34.33 -7.13 33.31
C ILE A 851 -34.69 -8.00 34.52
N THR A 852 -35.40 -9.10 34.27
CA THR A 852 -35.73 -10.11 35.29
C THR A 852 -35.08 -11.44 34.91
N THR A 853 -34.25 -11.99 35.80
CA THR A 853 -33.56 -13.27 35.58
C THR A 853 -34.50 -14.46 35.80
N ALA A 854 -34.06 -15.66 35.39
CA ALA A 854 -34.87 -16.89 35.47
C ALA A 854 -35.26 -17.30 36.91
N ASP A 855 -34.48 -16.90 37.91
CA ASP A 855 -34.77 -17.05 39.35
C ASP A 855 -35.60 -15.89 39.92
N ASN A 856 -36.19 -15.05 39.04
CA ASN A 856 -37.07 -13.93 39.36
C ASN A 856 -36.39 -12.79 40.13
N LYS A 857 -35.06 -12.66 40.01
CA LYS A 857 -34.29 -11.56 40.57
C LYS A 857 -34.27 -10.39 39.56
N THR A 858 -34.45 -9.18 40.07
CA THR A 858 -34.30 -7.96 39.26
C THR A 858 -32.81 -7.65 39.10
N LEU A 859 -32.38 -7.42 37.87
CA LEU A 859 -31.01 -7.07 37.52
C LEU A 859 -31.02 -5.86 36.58
N TYR A 860 -30.14 -4.90 36.82
CA TYR A 860 -29.93 -3.77 35.92
C TYR A 860 -28.64 -4.01 35.14
N VAL A 861 -28.74 -4.02 33.82
CA VAL A 861 -27.64 -4.38 32.91
C VAL A 861 -27.33 -3.18 32.04
N SER A 862 -26.05 -2.85 31.86
CA SER A 862 -25.67 -1.81 30.91
C SER A 862 -26.16 -2.19 29.51
N THR A 863 -26.78 -1.22 28.85
CA THR A 863 -27.45 -1.39 27.56
C THR A 863 -26.47 -1.73 26.45
N THR A 864 -25.20 -1.39 26.59
CA THR A 864 -24.09 -1.82 25.74
C THR A 864 -22.98 -2.41 26.62
N GLU A 865 -22.01 -3.03 25.99
CA GLU A 865 -20.64 -3.13 26.51
C GLU A 865 -20.07 -1.75 26.90
N VAL A 866 -19.09 -1.73 27.82
CA VAL A 866 -18.46 -0.48 28.29
C VAL A 866 -17.60 0.10 27.16
N SER A 867 -17.83 1.37 26.80
CA SER A 867 -17.03 2.07 25.79
C SER A 867 -15.72 2.61 26.35
N TRP A 868 -14.79 2.96 25.47
CA TRP A 868 -13.54 3.64 25.82
C TRP A 868 -13.80 5.00 26.47
N ASP A 869 -14.81 5.78 26.06
CA ASP A 869 -15.17 7.06 26.71
C ASP A 869 -15.43 6.92 28.22
N VAL A 870 -16.03 5.79 28.58
CA VAL A 870 -16.35 5.45 29.98
C VAL A 870 -15.14 4.82 30.67
N TYR A 871 -14.42 3.94 29.98
CA TYR A 871 -13.25 3.26 30.54
C TYR A 871 -12.06 4.20 30.75
N ASP A 872 -11.91 5.25 29.93
CA ASP A 872 -10.85 6.26 30.05
C ASP A 872 -10.96 7.07 31.34
N LEU A 873 -12.16 7.26 31.87
CA LEU A 873 -12.34 7.87 33.20
C LEU A 873 -11.65 7.05 34.31
N PHE A 874 -11.45 5.75 34.09
CA PHE A 874 -10.65 4.87 34.94
C PHE A 874 -9.20 4.80 34.46
N PHE A 875 -8.94 4.62 33.16
CA PHE A 875 -7.59 4.43 32.63
C PHE A 875 -6.71 5.68 32.69
N LEU A 876 -7.23 6.85 32.34
CA LEU A 876 -6.50 8.12 32.27
C LEU A 876 -6.61 8.98 33.53
N ARG A 877 -7.12 8.40 34.63
CA ARG A 877 -7.30 9.16 35.88
C ARG A 877 -5.95 9.60 36.45
N GLU A 878 -5.85 10.85 36.88
CA GLU A 878 -4.72 11.32 37.67
C GLU A 878 -4.88 10.80 39.11
N ASP A 879 -3.85 10.15 39.66
CA ASP A 879 -3.89 9.44 40.94
C ASP A 879 -4.19 10.32 42.19
N GLU A 880 -4.36 11.64 42.03
CA GLU A 880 -4.52 12.57 43.15
C GLU A 880 -5.93 12.63 43.77
N GLN A 881 -6.95 11.96 43.20
CA GLN A 881 -8.35 12.22 43.59
C GLN A 881 -9.12 11.10 44.32
N ILE A 882 -8.51 9.95 44.67
CA ILE A 882 -9.23 8.89 45.41
C ILE A 882 -8.41 8.42 46.62
N GLU A 883 -8.85 8.80 47.83
CA GLU A 883 -8.32 8.31 49.14
C GLU A 883 -8.70 6.84 49.42
N ILE A 884 -8.59 5.95 48.43
CA ILE A 884 -8.75 4.51 48.63
C ILE A 884 -7.43 3.88 48.19
N ASP A 885 -6.57 3.69 49.18
CA ASP A 885 -5.20 3.16 49.15
C ASP A 885 -5.12 1.68 48.70
N GLY A 886 -5.88 1.28 47.66
CA GLY A 886 -6.00 -0.12 47.26
C GLY A 886 -6.65 -0.42 45.91
N VAL A 887 -7.08 0.58 45.12
CA VAL A 887 -7.56 0.34 43.75
C VAL A 887 -6.51 0.82 42.75
N THR A 888 -5.61 -0.09 42.40
CA THR A 888 -4.53 0.16 41.43
C THR A 888 -5.12 0.52 40.06
N GLY A 889 -4.56 1.55 39.40
CA GLY A 889 -4.92 1.92 38.03
C GLY A 889 -4.24 1.04 36.98
N PRO A 890 -4.77 0.96 35.76
CA PRO A 890 -4.09 0.26 34.68
C PRO A 890 -2.75 0.93 34.37
N SER A 891 -1.69 0.13 34.26
CA SER A 891 -0.40 0.62 33.78
C SER A 891 -0.51 1.07 32.31
N HIS A 892 0.40 1.91 31.82
CA HIS A 892 0.46 2.19 30.38
C HIS A 892 0.60 0.89 29.57
N SER A 893 -0.27 0.73 28.58
CA SER A 893 -0.23 -0.43 27.67
C SER A 893 0.91 -0.26 26.67
N VAL A 894 1.57 -1.36 26.34
CA VAL A 894 2.60 -1.39 25.29
C VAL A 894 1.95 -1.39 23.89
N PHE A 895 0.67 -1.77 23.82
CA PHE A 895 -0.15 -1.66 22.62
C PHE A 895 -1.11 -0.47 22.74
N PRO A 896 -1.47 0.19 21.63
CA PRO A 896 -2.59 1.12 21.64
C PRO A 896 -3.80 0.43 22.23
N VAL A 897 -4.32 0.96 23.33
CA VAL A 897 -5.36 0.29 24.12
C VAL A 897 -6.63 0.09 23.28
N THR A 898 -6.96 1.06 22.43
CA THR A 898 -8.05 1.00 21.45
C THR A 898 -7.72 0.22 20.20
N ARG A 899 -6.46 -0.21 20.03
CA ARG A 899 -5.95 -0.90 18.85
C ARG A 899 -6.14 -0.14 17.54
N GLY A 900 -6.18 1.19 17.64
CA GLY A 900 -6.38 2.08 16.50
C GLY A 900 -7.85 2.21 16.09
N TYR A 901 -8.78 1.57 16.79
CA TYR A 901 -10.21 1.68 16.48
C TYR A 901 -10.85 2.96 17.04
N GLY A 902 -10.15 3.70 17.91
CA GLY A 902 -10.63 4.95 18.50
C GLY A 902 -11.32 4.77 19.85
N HIS A 903 -11.63 5.89 20.50
CA HIS A 903 -12.24 5.93 21.83
C HIS A 903 -13.76 6.21 21.74
N ASP A 904 -14.14 7.21 20.93
CA ASP A 904 -15.50 7.73 20.77
C ASP A 904 -16.56 6.64 20.52
N ASN A 905 -17.31 6.27 21.56
CA ASN A 905 -18.33 5.20 21.60
C ASN A 905 -17.87 3.83 21.07
N MET A 906 -16.57 3.62 20.94
CA MET A 906 -16.00 2.31 20.63
C MET A 906 -15.97 1.46 21.89
N PRO A 907 -16.22 0.15 21.78
CA PRO A 907 -16.14 -0.72 22.94
C PRO A 907 -14.73 -0.79 23.49
N ALA A 908 -14.61 -0.74 24.82
CA ALA A 908 -13.36 -0.99 25.49
C ALA A 908 -12.96 -2.44 25.25
N ILE A 909 -11.80 -2.66 24.63
CA ILE A 909 -11.29 -3.99 24.24
C ILE A 909 -9.87 -4.27 24.69
N GLY A 910 -9.49 -5.54 24.79
CA GLY A 910 -8.12 -5.94 25.06
C GLY A 910 -7.65 -5.73 26.51
N MET A 911 -8.55 -5.77 27.49
CA MET A 911 -8.18 -5.76 28.92
C MET A 911 -8.26 -7.17 29.51
N THR A 912 -7.50 -7.39 30.58
CA THR A 912 -7.59 -8.65 31.32
C THR A 912 -8.88 -8.74 32.14
N TYR A 913 -9.24 -9.97 32.53
CA TYR A 913 -10.34 -10.21 33.46
C TYR A 913 -10.15 -9.43 34.78
N ALA A 914 -8.93 -9.40 35.31
CA ALA A 914 -8.60 -8.63 36.52
C ALA A 914 -8.77 -7.12 36.32
N ALA A 915 -8.45 -6.58 35.14
CA ALA A 915 -8.63 -5.17 34.82
C ALA A 915 -10.12 -4.77 34.74
N ALA A 916 -10.95 -5.60 34.11
CA ALA A 916 -12.40 -5.40 34.08
C ALA A 916 -13.03 -5.45 35.48
N GLN A 917 -12.56 -6.36 36.35
CA GLN A 917 -12.99 -6.42 37.76
C GLN A 917 -12.58 -5.18 38.55
N ASN A 918 -11.34 -4.69 38.37
CA ASN A 918 -10.86 -3.48 39.05
C ASN A 918 -11.61 -2.21 38.60
N PHE A 919 -12.01 -2.13 37.32
CA PHE A 919 -12.91 -1.07 36.86
C PHE A 919 -14.25 -1.09 37.62
N CYS A 920 -14.86 -2.27 37.78
CA CYS A 920 -16.12 -2.39 38.51
C CYS A 920 -15.99 -1.98 39.99
N ILE A 921 -14.86 -2.34 40.64
CA ILE A 921 -14.56 -1.94 42.02
C ILE A 921 -14.39 -0.42 42.13
N TRP A 922 -13.65 0.18 41.20
CA TRP A 922 -13.48 1.64 41.14
C TRP A 922 -14.80 2.36 40.94
N LEU A 923 -15.60 1.94 39.95
CA LEU A 923 -16.89 2.55 39.68
C LEU A 923 -17.82 2.43 40.89
N SER A 924 -17.77 1.29 41.58
CA SER A 924 -18.54 1.07 42.80
C SER A 924 -18.16 2.00 43.93
N ALA A 925 -16.86 2.25 44.10
CA ALA A 925 -16.37 3.20 45.09
C ALA A 925 -16.73 4.64 44.73
N LYS A 926 -16.58 5.03 43.45
CA LYS A 926 -16.88 6.38 42.94
C LYS A 926 -18.36 6.74 43.09
N GLN A 927 -19.24 5.78 42.86
CA GLN A 927 -20.69 5.97 42.91
C GLN A 927 -21.34 5.50 44.21
N ASN A 928 -20.55 4.96 45.15
CA ASN A 928 -21.03 4.32 46.37
C ASN A 928 -22.19 3.33 46.12
N HIS A 929 -22.10 2.56 45.04
CA HIS A 929 -23.14 1.63 44.58
C HIS A 929 -22.47 0.36 44.03
N ASN A 930 -23.03 -0.82 44.29
CA ASN A 930 -22.32 -2.05 43.94
C ASN A 930 -22.47 -2.42 42.45
N PHE A 931 -21.40 -2.30 41.68
CA PHE A 931 -21.28 -2.74 40.29
C PHE A 931 -20.31 -3.91 40.18
N ARG A 932 -20.62 -4.85 39.28
CA ARG A 932 -19.82 -6.05 39.05
C ARG A 932 -19.99 -6.57 37.62
N LEU A 933 -19.11 -7.49 37.23
CA LEU A 933 -19.33 -8.32 36.04
C LEU A 933 -20.54 -9.25 36.27
N ALA A 934 -21.25 -9.56 35.19
CA ALA A 934 -22.34 -10.53 35.23
C ALA A 934 -21.82 -11.94 35.57
N THR A 935 -22.67 -12.78 36.16
CA THR A 935 -22.43 -14.23 36.10
C THR A 935 -22.81 -14.76 34.72
N ALA A 936 -22.29 -15.93 34.34
CA ALA A 936 -22.64 -16.55 33.05
C ALA A 936 -24.16 -16.74 32.87
N ASP A 937 -24.89 -17.05 33.95
CA ASP A 937 -26.35 -17.23 33.91
C ASP A 937 -27.10 -15.90 33.83
N GLU A 938 -26.62 -14.87 34.53
CA GLU A 938 -27.18 -13.51 34.43
C GLU A 938 -26.95 -12.91 33.03
N TRP A 939 -25.80 -13.19 32.43
CA TRP A 939 -25.50 -12.79 31.05
C TRP A 939 -26.44 -13.48 30.05
N ARG A 940 -26.70 -14.78 30.20
CA ARG A 940 -27.68 -15.51 29.36
C ARG A 940 -29.10 -14.98 29.56
N ALA A 941 -29.46 -14.57 30.77
CA ALA A 941 -30.74 -13.94 31.03
C ALA A 941 -30.86 -12.56 30.32
N ALA A 942 -29.77 -11.79 30.28
CA ALA A 942 -29.71 -10.53 29.52
C ALA A 942 -29.82 -10.75 28.00
N LEU A 943 -29.19 -11.80 27.47
CA LEU A 943 -29.27 -12.17 26.05
C LEU A 943 -30.72 -12.50 25.64
N GLY A 944 -31.43 -13.28 26.44
CA GLY A 944 -32.79 -13.73 26.12
C GLY A 944 -32.85 -14.59 24.85
N GLU A 945 -33.95 -14.48 24.09
CA GLU A 945 -34.04 -15.07 22.75
C GLU A 945 -33.53 -14.06 21.72
N GLN A 946 -32.36 -14.33 21.14
CA GLN A 946 -31.75 -13.52 20.08
C GLN A 946 -31.20 -14.43 18.98
N GLU A 947 -31.51 -14.10 17.73
CA GLU A 947 -30.94 -14.78 16.57
C GLU A 947 -29.46 -14.40 16.42
N ILE A 948 -28.60 -15.40 16.20
CA ILE A 948 -27.16 -15.23 16.02
C ILE A 948 -26.89 -15.25 14.52
N SER A 949 -26.72 -14.08 13.92
CA SER A 949 -26.35 -13.97 12.52
C SER A 949 -25.68 -12.63 12.22
N ALA A 950 -25.00 -12.57 11.08
CA ALA A 950 -24.38 -11.34 10.58
C ALA A 950 -25.40 -10.23 10.25
N GLN A 951 -26.71 -10.53 10.32
CA GLN A 951 -27.78 -9.56 10.17
C GLN A 951 -28.19 -8.91 11.50
N THR A 952 -27.81 -9.51 12.63
CA THR A 952 -28.26 -9.10 13.98
C THR A 952 -27.11 -8.79 14.95
N ALA A 953 -25.86 -9.00 14.54
CA ALA A 953 -24.66 -8.85 15.37
C ALA A 953 -23.42 -8.57 14.50
N TRP A 954 -22.40 -7.88 15.03
CA TRP A 954 -21.09 -7.75 14.37
C TRP A 954 -20.27 -9.01 14.57
N LEU A 955 -20.19 -9.83 13.55
CA LEU A 955 -19.50 -11.13 13.53
C LEU A 955 -18.45 -11.12 12.43
N ALA A 956 -17.63 -12.16 12.34
CA ALA A 956 -16.56 -12.24 11.33
C ALA A 956 -17.06 -12.02 9.90
N GLU A 957 -18.31 -12.38 9.63
CA GLU A 957 -18.90 -12.26 8.31
C GLU A 957 -19.21 -10.82 7.89
N ASN A 958 -19.36 -9.89 8.84
CA ASN A 958 -19.83 -8.53 8.58
C ASN A 958 -19.06 -7.42 9.30
N SER A 959 -18.26 -7.73 10.32
CA SER A 959 -17.53 -6.74 11.12
C SER A 959 -16.27 -6.18 10.46
N GLY A 960 -15.91 -6.63 9.26
CA GLY A 960 -14.63 -6.25 8.64
C GLY A 960 -13.40 -6.59 9.50
N GLY A 961 -13.53 -7.49 10.48
CA GLY A 961 -12.46 -7.86 11.40
C GLY A 961 -12.11 -6.77 12.43
N ALA A 962 -13.03 -5.85 12.71
CA ALA A 962 -12.85 -4.77 13.67
C ALA A 962 -14.06 -4.64 14.60
N PRO A 963 -13.87 -4.17 15.85
CA PRO A 963 -15.00 -3.76 16.66
C PRO A 963 -15.61 -2.54 15.99
N HIS A 964 -16.90 -2.40 16.17
CA HIS A 964 -17.68 -1.28 15.70
C HIS A 964 -18.14 -0.48 16.90
N LEU A 965 -18.57 0.75 16.64
CA LEU A 965 -19.23 1.57 17.66
C LEU A 965 -20.32 0.75 18.35
N VAL A 966 -20.46 0.94 19.66
CA VAL A 966 -21.56 0.29 20.38
C VAL A 966 -22.89 0.77 19.81
N ARG A 967 -23.93 -0.06 19.89
CA ARG A 967 -25.32 0.26 19.50
C ARG A 967 -25.52 0.48 17.99
N GLN A 968 -24.73 -0.18 17.12
CA GLN A 968 -24.93 -0.12 15.67
C GLN A 968 -25.97 -1.13 15.14
N TYR A 969 -26.19 -2.23 15.87
CA TYR A 969 -27.31 -3.15 15.62
C TYR A 969 -28.49 -2.88 16.56
N ALA A 970 -29.66 -3.43 16.23
CA ALA A 970 -30.85 -3.30 17.08
C ALA A 970 -30.67 -4.04 18.41
N ALA A 971 -31.17 -3.45 19.50
CA ALA A 971 -31.20 -4.12 20.80
C ALA A 971 -32.06 -5.40 20.74
N ASN A 972 -31.69 -6.36 21.58
CA ASN A 972 -32.45 -7.59 21.77
C ASN A 972 -33.80 -7.34 22.45
N GLY A 973 -34.59 -8.39 22.67
CA GLY A 973 -35.93 -8.30 23.27
C GLY A 973 -35.97 -7.66 24.67
N ASN A 974 -34.83 -7.59 25.37
CA ASN A 974 -34.67 -6.94 26.67
C ASN A 974 -34.22 -5.46 26.56
N GLY A 975 -33.97 -4.96 25.34
CA GLY A 975 -33.50 -3.61 25.10
C GLY A 975 -31.99 -3.43 25.29
N ILE A 976 -31.22 -4.53 25.21
CA ILE A 976 -29.78 -4.55 25.39
C ILE A 976 -29.11 -4.82 24.03
N PHE A 977 -28.10 -4.00 23.70
CA PHE A 977 -27.34 -4.01 22.47
C PHE A 977 -26.05 -4.84 22.60
N ASP A 978 -25.56 -5.30 21.45
CA ASP A 978 -24.24 -5.93 21.27
C ASP A 978 -24.00 -7.12 22.22
N MET A 979 -25.04 -7.89 22.55
CA MET A 979 -24.92 -9.10 23.38
C MET A 979 -24.30 -10.28 22.62
N ILE A 980 -24.30 -10.25 21.30
CA ILE A 980 -23.69 -11.26 20.43
C ILE A 980 -22.81 -10.51 19.46
N GLY A 981 -21.57 -10.94 19.30
CA GLY A 981 -20.62 -10.23 18.47
C GLY A 981 -20.32 -8.80 18.98
N ASN A 982 -19.69 -8.02 18.11
CA ASN A 982 -18.85 -6.88 18.45
C ASN A 982 -17.71 -7.32 19.34
N VAL A 983 -17.87 -7.46 20.65
CA VAL A 983 -16.80 -7.99 21.51
C VAL A 983 -17.27 -9.17 22.33
N GLU A 984 -16.34 -10.06 22.61
CA GLU A 984 -16.55 -11.12 23.58
C GLU A 984 -16.45 -10.54 25.00
N GLU A 985 -17.32 -10.94 25.92
CA GLU A 985 -17.43 -10.22 27.19
C GLU A 985 -17.03 -11.03 28.40
N TRP A 986 -16.19 -10.45 29.26
CA TRP A 986 -15.83 -11.07 30.54
C TRP A 986 -17.05 -11.29 31.44
N VAL A 987 -17.21 -12.53 31.91
CA VAL A 987 -18.18 -12.95 32.93
C VAL A 987 -17.50 -13.68 34.08
N THR A 988 -18.22 -13.77 35.20
CA THR A 988 -17.77 -14.51 36.39
C THR A 988 -18.37 -15.93 36.40
N ASP A 989 -17.51 -16.94 36.53
CA ASP A 989 -17.93 -18.34 36.73
C ASP A 989 -16.99 -19.05 37.74
N PRO A 990 -17.52 -19.68 38.81
CA PRO A 990 -16.70 -20.37 39.80
C PRO A 990 -15.81 -21.50 39.26
N SER A 991 -16.15 -22.07 38.10
CA SER A 991 -15.38 -23.16 37.48
C SER A 991 -14.19 -22.68 36.64
N ALA A 992 -14.14 -21.39 36.31
CA ALA A 992 -13.08 -20.75 35.53
C ALA A 992 -12.53 -19.51 36.28
N PRO A 993 -11.77 -19.71 37.37
CA PRO A 993 -11.37 -18.61 38.27
C PRO A 993 -10.42 -17.58 37.63
N GLU A 994 -9.75 -17.91 36.53
CA GLU A 994 -8.88 -17.00 35.77
C GLU A 994 -9.62 -16.17 34.71
N GLY A 995 -10.94 -16.38 34.57
CA GLY A 995 -11.81 -15.62 33.67
C GLY A 995 -12.44 -16.49 32.58
N MET A 996 -13.73 -16.21 32.30
CA MET A 996 -14.50 -16.78 31.20
C MET A 996 -15.16 -15.64 30.43
N THR A 997 -15.27 -15.77 29.12
CA THR A 997 -15.93 -14.82 28.23
C THR A 997 -17.17 -15.43 27.59
N MET A 998 -18.12 -14.58 27.19
CA MET A 998 -19.39 -14.98 26.58
C MET A 998 -19.74 -14.10 25.38
N GLY A 999 -20.51 -14.65 24.43
CA GLY A 999 -21.20 -13.90 23.37
C GLY A 999 -20.52 -13.87 22.01
N GLY A 1000 -19.23 -14.24 21.95
CA GLY A 1000 -18.44 -14.14 20.72
C GLY A 1000 -18.16 -12.69 20.33
N SER A 1001 -17.22 -12.50 19.42
CA SER A 1001 -16.74 -11.19 19.00
C SER A 1001 -16.94 -10.94 17.52
N PHE A 1002 -16.53 -9.76 17.08
CA PHE A 1002 -16.38 -9.39 15.68
C PHE A 1002 -15.47 -10.34 14.89
N MET A 1003 -14.69 -11.20 15.54
CA MET A 1003 -13.83 -12.20 14.90
C MET A 1003 -14.47 -13.59 14.76
N ASP A 1004 -15.63 -13.81 15.35
CA ASP A 1004 -16.28 -15.12 15.39
C ASP A 1004 -17.39 -15.22 14.34
N LYS A 1005 -17.49 -16.36 13.66
CA LYS A 1005 -18.55 -16.64 12.70
C LYS A 1005 -19.85 -17.02 13.40
N ALA A 1006 -20.99 -16.65 12.83
CA ALA A 1006 -22.32 -17.01 13.35
C ALA A 1006 -22.45 -18.53 13.59
N SER A 1007 -22.01 -19.33 12.61
CA SER A 1007 -22.02 -20.80 12.71
C SER A 1007 -21.16 -21.38 13.84
N GLN A 1008 -20.12 -20.66 14.30
CA GLN A 1008 -19.30 -21.09 15.44
C GLN A 1008 -20.07 -20.86 16.75
N LEU A 1009 -20.74 -19.72 16.86
CA LEU A 1009 -21.49 -19.31 18.05
C LEU A 1009 -22.78 -20.11 18.27
N GLU A 1010 -23.38 -20.64 17.19
CA GLU A 1010 -24.50 -21.61 17.28
C GLU A 1010 -24.11 -22.91 18.02
N SER A 1011 -22.82 -23.28 18.00
CA SER A 1011 -22.31 -24.50 18.63
C SER A 1011 -21.79 -24.30 20.07
N GLY A 1012 -21.60 -23.05 20.49
CA GLY A 1012 -21.15 -22.68 21.83
C GLY A 1012 -20.80 -21.20 21.94
N LEU A 1013 -21.22 -20.56 23.05
CA LEU A 1013 -21.11 -19.10 23.26
C LEU A 1013 -20.02 -18.67 24.25
N SER A 1014 -19.20 -19.59 24.75
CA SER A 1014 -18.29 -19.32 25.86
C SER A 1014 -16.86 -19.75 25.57
N SER A 1015 -15.90 -18.91 25.97
CA SER A 1015 -14.47 -19.24 25.94
C SER A 1015 -13.86 -19.07 27.34
N ILE A 1016 -12.86 -19.89 27.67
CA ILE A 1016 -12.10 -19.78 28.92
C ILE A 1016 -10.74 -19.17 28.59
N TYR A 1017 -10.30 -18.22 29.42
CA TYR A 1017 -9.00 -17.57 29.28
C TYR A 1017 -7.87 -18.57 28.97
N GLN A 1018 -7.03 -18.22 27.99
CA GLN A 1018 -5.82 -18.95 27.65
C GLN A 1018 -4.62 -18.00 27.65
N ILE A 1019 -3.48 -18.46 28.16
CA ILE A 1019 -2.27 -17.62 28.25
C ILE A 1019 -1.77 -17.09 26.88
N SER A 1020 -2.15 -17.73 25.78
CA SER A 1020 -1.87 -17.27 24.41
C SER A 1020 -2.59 -15.96 24.05
N TRP A 1021 -3.58 -15.53 24.82
CA TRP A 1021 -4.29 -14.25 24.63
C TRP A 1021 -3.44 -13.04 25.02
N GLN A 1022 -2.27 -13.28 25.62
CA GLN A 1022 -1.22 -12.30 25.93
C GLN A 1022 0.12 -12.67 25.27
N ALA A 1023 0.11 -13.50 24.23
CA ALA A 1023 1.33 -14.01 23.59
C ALA A 1023 2.24 -12.88 23.09
N ARG A 1024 1.68 -11.89 22.40
CA ARG A 1024 2.35 -10.67 21.90
C ARG A 1024 2.70 -9.65 22.99
N ASP A 1025 2.28 -9.82 24.25
CA ASP A 1025 2.62 -8.87 25.32
C ASP A 1025 4.12 -8.98 25.64
N PRO A 1026 4.92 -7.94 25.35
CA PRO A 1026 6.36 -8.03 25.51
C PRO A 1026 6.78 -7.99 27.00
N GLN A 1027 5.86 -7.71 27.94
CA GLN A 1027 6.16 -7.71 29.37
C GLN A 1027 6.30 -9.13 29.95
N TRP A 1028 7.28 -9.33 30.84
CA TRP A 1028 7.46 -10.56 31.61
C TRP A 1028 7.69 -10.25 33.10
N PRO A 1029 6.75 -10.63 34.01
CA PRO A 1029 5.48 -11.32 33.76
C PRO A 1029 4.51 -10.51 32.89
N LYS A 1030 3.61 -11.21 32.19
CA LYS A 1030 2.58 -10.65 31.30
C LYS A 1030 1.72 -9.64 32.05
N SER A 1031 1.24 -8.62 31.35
CA SER A 1031 0.49 -7.50 31.93
C SER A 1031 -0.73 -8.00 32.70
N SER A 1032 -0.90 -7.53 33.93
CA SER A 1032 -2.15 -7.74 34.67
C SER A 1032 -3.30 -6.88 34.15
N TRP A 1033 -3.04 -5.97 33.20
CA TRP A 1033 -3.98 -4.95 32.75
C TRP A 1033 -4.44 -5.13 31.31
N TRP A 1034 -3.54 -5.53 30.41
CA TRP A 1034 -3.80 -5.57 28.97
C TRP A 1034 -3.58 -6.94 28.34
N MET A 1035 -4.51 -7.33 27.49
CA MET A 1035 -4.42 -8.49 26.61
C MET A 1035 -3.85 -8.03 25.26
N SER A 1036 -2.72 -8.59 24.82
CA SER A 1036 -2.08 -8.24 23.54
C SER A 1036 -2.70 -8.93 22.32
N ASP A 1037 -3.35 -10.08 22.51
CA ASP A 1037 -3.86 -10.90 21.41
C ASP A 1037 -5.37 -11.07 21.43
N ALA A 1038 -5.98 -11.04 22.61
CA ALA A 1038 -7.43 -11.01 22.75
C ALA A 1038 -7.98 -9.57 22.63
N GLY A 1039 -7.66 -8.92 21.51
CA GLY A 1039 -8.07 -7.56 21.19
C GLY A 1039 -9.54 -7.38 20.84
N TYR A 1040 -10.31 -8.44 20.99
CA TYR A 1040 -11.73 -8.55 20.69
C TYR A 1040 -12.53 -8.85 21.97
N VAL A 1041 -11.87 -8.81 23.14
CA VAL A 1041 -12.50 -9.06 24.44
C VAL A 1041 -12.70 -7.76 25.18
N GLY A 1042 -13.96 -7.45 25.49
CA GLY A 1042 -14.37 -6.34 26.34
C GLY A 1042 -15.18 -6.85 27.53
N PHE A 1043 -16.09 -6.02 28.05
CA PHE A 1043 -16.98 -6.40 29.14
C PHE A 1043 -18.17 -5.45 29.28
N ARG A 1044 -19.19 -5.92 29.99
CA ARG A 1044 -20.33 -5.11 30.42
C ARG A 1044 -20.54 -5.19 31.93
N ILE A 1045 -21.30 -4.24 32.47
CA ILE A 1045 -21.49 -4.12 33.92
C ILE A 1045 -22.95 -4.34 34.32
N VAL A 1046 -23.14 -4.96 35.48
CA VAL A 1046 -24.46 -5.20 36.07
C VAL A 1046 -24.52 -4.74 37.51
N THR A 1047 -25.73 -4.47 37.99
CA THR A 1047 -26.01 -4.18 39.39
C THR A 1047 -27.37 -4.74 39.82
N ASP A 1048 -27.45 -5.16 41.08
CA ASP A 1048 -28.64 -5.81 41.64
C ASP A 1048 -29.70 -4.79 42.12
N SER A 1049 -29.39 -3.50 42.08
CA SER A 1049 -30.29 -2.41 42.46
C SER A 1049 -30.16 -1.23 41.51
N ARG A 1050 -31.26 -0.49 41.30
CA ARG A 1050 -31.30 0.64 40.37
C ARG A 1050 -30.20 1.65 40.72
N PRO A 1051 -29.30 1.99 39.78
CA PRO A 1051 -28.28 3.00 40.04
C PRO A 1051 -28.96 4.37 40.19
N GLU A 1052 -28.66 5.07 41.29
CA GLU A 1052 -29.18 6.42 41.53
C GLU A 1052 -28.27 7.45 40.85
N THR A 1053 -28.86 8.40 40.10
CA THR A 1053 -28.12 9.54 39.56
C THR A 1053 -27.80 10.51 40.69
N ALA A 1054 -26.66 10.35 41.36
CA ALA A 1054 -26.13 11.39 42.23
C ALA A 1054 -25.47 12.48 41.36
N SER A 1055 -25.86 13.73 41.56
CA SER A 1055 -25.12 14.86 40.97
C SER A 1055 -23.75 14.96 41.65
N LEU A 1056 -22.67 14.81 40.88
CA LEU A 1056 -21.31 15.16 41.31
C LEU A 1056 -21.20 16.66 41.59
#